data_AF-A0A423WCG5-F1
#
_entry.id   AF-A0A423WCG5-F1
#
_cell.length_a   1.000
_cell.length_b   1.000
_cell.length_c   1.000
_cell.angle_alpha   90.00
_cell.angle_beta   90.00
_cell.angle_gamma   90.00
#
_symmetry.space_group_name_H-M   'P 1'
#
loop_
_entity.id
_entity.type
_entity.pdbx_description
1 polymer ?
#
loop_
_entity_poly.entity_id
_entity_poly.type
_entity_poly.pdbx_seq_one_letter_code
_entity_poly.pdbx_strand_id
1 'polypeptide(L)'
;MAPAATSELPIRSGPVDKKFYPEPLKLSGALDKFEYEDTTPLIGREFLNVNIVEDLMKSPNSDELLRDLAINISQRGVVFFRAQDNLTNELQKQFVQRLGELSGKPSTSTLHIHPVLNNTSEFGVGDAEISHISSVARRKMFRHDQQPDKRRYDSAQWHSDIQFEANPADYTSLRLTQLPRTGGDTLWASGYEVYDRFSPRYREFLEGLTATFVGDGFIRAAEADPDKVRIYTEPRGSPHNVGKALSAVHPVVRTNPVTGWKSVFALGPFPKRINELHKDESDELLAKLKRMVQESHDLQVRFKWRNPNDIAIWDNRSVFHTATFDYQGLGERFGNRAVGIGEAPYLDPNSKIQINSFVAFFASSHYQIDQMSTTLPYYAEPSTLPGPLPTRGEIEKAERLPSIWPADLRQNALVRGQFVVKYGTGVKENEGHALLTLERIPSIPSPRLYAMYREDGVLYVVMEFRKGRQLSELWPDLTEAQKSHVVAQLRRGMSRLREVPSPGGIFASVEYGPLLHRFFWSPEPDPRINGPFEREEDFSRAMALRSRVGRGSDSPGAWMSTWFARNLPTALRDHTSVFTHGDLQRKNILVEEDTAGDGEGEGEPSFKVTAILDWEDAGWYPSYWEYSCSFIDFSMEDDWPEKLDQILDPWPLEASLLKIVRQDLDY
;
A
#
# COMPACT_ATOMS: atom_id res chain seq x y z
N MET A 1 0.31 62.72 10.58
CA MET A 1 -0.86 62.49 9.73
C MET A 1 -0.50 61.47 8.66
N ALA A 2 -1.03 60.26 8.80
CA ALA A 2 -1.25 59.28 7.74
C ALA A 2 -2.36 58.35 8.29
N PRO A 3 -3.51 58.21 7.62
CA PRO A 3 -4.69 57.56 8.19
C PRO A 3 -4.58 56.03 8.06
N ALA A 4 -5.04 55.33 9.10
CA ALA A 4 -5.31 53.90 9.04
C ALA A 4 -6.49 53.65 8.08
N ALA A 5 -6.30 52.75 7.13
CA ALA A 5 -7.37 52.16 6.34
C ALA A 5 -7.45 50.68 6.69
N THR A 6 -8.37 50.37 7.61
CA THR A 6 -8.92 49.03 7.81
C THR A 6 -9.69 48.64 6.54
N SER A 7 -9.20 47.67 5.78
CA SER A 7 -10.03 46.92 4.84
C SER A 7 -10.17 45.49 5.37
N GLU A 8 -11.38 45.17 5.79
CA GLU A 8 -11.82 43.86 6.25
C GLU A 8 -11.39 42.77 5.27
N LEU A 9 -10.59 41.82 5.75
CA LEU A 9 -10.43 40.52 5.10
C LEU A 9 -11.80 39.83 5.14
N PRO A 10 -12.32 39.29 4.03
CA PRO A 10 -13.61 38.63 4.05
C PRO A 10 -13.50 37.33 4.87
N ILE A 11 -13.99 37.37 6.11
CA ILE A 11 -14.35 36.18 6.87
C ILE A 11 -15.53 35.55 6.12
N ARG A 12 -15.26 34.55 5.28
CA ARG A 12 -16.32 33.68 4.75
C ARG A 12 -16.77 32.70 5.83
N SER A 13 -17.63 33.16 6.73
CA SER A 13 -18.56 32.29 7.46
C SER A 13 -19.87 32.22 6.68
N GLY A 14 -19.84 31.52 5.55
CA GLY A 14 -21.05 31.07 4.87
C GLY A 14 -21.40 29.64 5.32
N PRO A 15 -22.65 29.17 5.11
CA PRO A 15 -22.94 27.76 5.26
C PRO A 15 -21.99 26.99 4.33
N VAL A 16 -21.29 25.99 4.87
CA VAL A 16 -20.44 25.11 4.06
C VAL A 16 -21.36 24.31 3.14
N ASP A 17 -21.53 24.77 1.90
CA ASP A 17 -21.98 23.91 0.83
C ASP A 17 -21.07 22.69 0.85
N LYS A 18 -21.66 21.51 1.09
CA LYS A 18 -20.92 20.24 1.05
C LYS A 18 -20.32 20.12 -0.35
N LYS A 19 -19.03 20.43 -0.50
CA LYS A 19 -18.29 20.14 -1.73
C LYS A 19 -18.40 18.63 -1.96
N PHE A 20 -19.02 18.26 -3.07
CA PHE A 20 -19.14 16.85 -3.47
C PHE A 20 -17.84 16.44 -4.16
N TYR A 21 -17.13 15.47 -3.58
CA TYR A 21 -15.93 14.89 -4.17
C TYR A 21 -16.30 13.53 -4.80
N PRO A 22 -15.76 13.21 -5.99
CA PRO A 22 -15.95 11.89 -6.60
C PRO A 22 -15.48 10.76 -5.68
N GLU A 23 -16.24 9.67 -5.63
CA GLU A 23 -15.76 8.45 -4.99
C GLU A 23 -14.71 7.74 -5.84
N PRO A 24 -13.66 7.15 -5.23
CA PRO A 24 -12.67 6.37 -5.96
C PRO A 24 -13.29 5.21 -6.73
N LEU A 25 -12.78 4.97 -7.92
CA LEU A 25 -13.23 3.86 -8.77
C LEU A 25 -12.65 2.53 -8.28
N LYS A 26 -13.48 1.49 -8.31
CA LYS A 26 -13.09 0.11 -8.01
C LYS A 26 -12.91 -0.69 -9.30
N LEU A 27 -11.90 -1.56 -9.33
CA LEU A 27 -11.71 -2.53 -10.41
C LEU A 27 -12.89 -3.50 -10.45
N SER A 28 -13.29 -3.93 -11.65
CA SER A 28 -14.23 -5.04 -11.81
C SER A 28 -13.52 -6.39 -11.94
N GLY A 29 -12.22 -6.38 -12.25
CA GLY A 29 -11.41 -7.58 -12.52
C GLY A 29 -11.37 -7.96 -14.00
N ALA A 30 -11.88 -7.10 -14.90
CA ALA A 30 -11.99 -7.41 -16.33
C ALA A 30 -10.62 -7.61 -17.01
N LEU A 31 -9.57 -7.02 -16.45
CA LEU A 31 -8.19 -7.16 -16.95
C LEU A 31 -7.44 -8.39 -16.40
N ASP A 32 -7.98 -9.11 -15.42
CA ASP A 32 -7.27 -10.21 -14.72
C ASP A 32 -6.89 -11.37 -15.65
N LYS A 33 -7.57 -11.46 -16.81
CA LYS A 33 -7.26 -12.44 -17.86
C LYS A 33 -5.98 -12.15 -18.64
N PHE A 34 -5.45 -10.93 -18.56
CA PHE A 34 -4.26 -10.52 -19.29
C PHE A 34 -3.02 -10.63 -18.43
N GLU A 35 -1.96 -11.19 -19.01
CA GLU A 35 -0.67 -11.28 -18.36
C GLU A 35 -0.02 -9.89 -18.28
N TYR A 36 0.63 -9.59 -17.16
CA TYR A 36 1.35 -8.33 -16.96
C TYR A 36 2.57 -8.51 -16.07
N GLU A 37 3.50 -7.57 -16.17
CA GLU A 37 4.65 -7.42 -15.28
C GLU A 37 4.61 -6.02 -14.63
N ASP A 38 4.66 -5.96 -13.31
CA ASP A 38 4.91 -4.70 -12.60
C ASP A 38 6.40 -4.37 -12.68
N THR A 39 6.75 -3.43 -13.56
CA THR A 39 8.14 -3.09 -13.91
C THR A 39 8.96 -2.55 -12.73
N THR A 40 8.28 -2.01 -11.72
CA THR A 40 8.84 -1.70 -10.40
C THR A 40 7.75 -1.93 -9.34
N PRO A 41 8.09 -2.03 -8.04
CA PRO A 41 7.08 -2.21 -7.00
C PRO A 41 5.99 -1.12 -7.02
N LEU A 42 6.36 0.16 -7.15
CA LEU A 42 5.47 1.30 -6.89
C LEU A 42 4.86 1.93 -8.16
N ILE A 43 5.55 1.84 -9.29
CA ILE A 43 5.18 2.52 -10.53
C ILE A 43 5.51 1.68 -11.77
N GLY A 44 4.66 1.75 -12.78
CA GLY A 44 4.85 1.05 -14.04
C GLY A 44 4.26 -0.36 -14.03
N ARG A 45 3.59 -0.69 -15.12
CA ARG A 45 3.08 -2.03 -15.46
C ARG A 45 3.17 -2.24 -16.96
N GLU A 46 3.77 -3.32 -17.41
CA GLU A 46 3.78 -3.73 -18.82
C GLU A 46 2.75 -4.84 -19.02
N PHE A 47 1.77 -4.63 -19.89
CA PHE A 47 0.84 -5.69 -20.27
C PHE A 47 1.48 -6.54 -21.37
N LEU A 48 1.63 -7.83 -21.09
CA LEU A 48 2.31 -8.78 -21.96
C LEU A 48 1.33 -9.34 -23.00
N ASN A 49 1.73 -9.33 -24.27
CA ASN A 49 0.97 -9.91 -25.37
C ASN A 49 -0.45 -9.34 -25.58
N VAL A 50 -0.73 -8.11 -25.13
CA VAL A 50 -2.02 -7.43 -25.32
C VAL A 50 -1.99 -6.47 -26.50
N ASN A 51 -2.96 -6.57 -27.39
CA ASN A 51 -3.24 -5.60 -28.45
C ASN A 51 -4.38 -4.66 -28.03
N ILE A 52 -4.10 -3.36 -27.91
CA ILE A 52 -5.09 -2.35 -27.48
C ILE A 52 -6.32 -2.35 -28.38
N VAL A 53 -6.14 -2.49 -29.69
CA VAL A 53 -7.25 -2.40 -30.65
C VAL A 53 -8.12 -3.65 -30.62
N GLU A 54 -7.52 -4.84 -30.78
CA GLU A 54 -8.27 -6.09 -30.89
C GLU A 54 -8.78 -6.57 -29.53
N ASP A 55 -7.94 -6.53 -28.49
CA ASP A 55 -8.26 -7.17 -27.20
C ASP A 55 -9.02 -6.24 -26.25
N LEU A 56 -8.89 -4.91 -26.40
CA LEU A 56 -9.52 -3.93 -25.51
C LEU A 56 -10.60 -3.10 -26.21
N MET A 57 -10.28 -2.43 -27.32
CA MET A 57 -11.21 -1.51 -27.98
C MET A 57 -12.35 -2.22 -28.72
N LYS A 58 -12.06 -3.36 -29.38
CA LYS A 58 -13.04 -4.14 -30.15
C LYS A 58 -13.72 -5.24 -29.33
N SER A 59 -13.28 -5.49 -28.10
CA SER A 59 -13.89 -6.49 -27.23
C SER A 59 -15.36 -6.17 -26.94
N PRO A 60 -16.26 -7.17 -26.85
CA PRO A 60 -17.65 -6.96 -26.45
C PRO A 60 -17.82 -6.22 -25.12
N ASN A 61 -16.89 -6.39 -24.17
CA ASN A 61 -16.86 -5.69 -22.88
C ASN A 61 -15.84 -4.55 -22.83
N SER A 62 -15.65 -3.84 -23.95
CA SER A 62 -14.63 -2.78 -24.10
C SER A 62 -14.70 -1.69 -23.01
N ASP A 63 -15.87 -1.18 -22.66
CA ASP A 63 -16.01 -0.12 -21.66
C ASP A 63 -15.47 -0.55 -20.29
N GLU A 64 -15.76 -1.79 -19.89
CA GLU A 64 -15.29 -2.34 -18.62
C GLU A 64 -13.77 -2.50 -18.61
N LEU A 65 -13.21 -3.03 -19.70
CA LEU A 65 -11.76 -3.18 -19.88
C LEU A 65 -11.01 -1.85 -19.86
N LEU A 66 -11.52 -0.85 -20.58
CA LEU A 66 -10.91 0.48 -20.65
C LEU A 66 -11.05 1.23 -19.33
N ARG A 67 -12.17 1.06 -18.62
CA ARG A 67 -12.35 1.62 -17.28
C ARG A 67 -11.36 1.02 -16.29
N ASP A 68 -11.22 -0.31 -16.26
CA ASP A 68 -10.24 -0.99 -15.41
C ASP A 68 -8.80 -0.63 -15.81
N LEU A 69 -8.54 -0.40 -17.10
CA LEU A 69 -7.24 0.07 -17.56
C LEU A 69 -6.96 1.49 -17.06
N ALA A 70 -7.95 2.39 -17.11
CA ALA A 70 -7.83 3.74 -16.57
C ALA A 70 -7.50 3.71 -15.06
N ILE A 71 -8.14 2.83 -14.29
CA ILE A 71 -7.84 2.60 -12.87
C ILE A 71 -6.41 2.07 -12.70
N ASN A 72 -6.01 1.06 -13.47
CA ASN A 72 -4.66 0.51 -13.45
C ASN A 72 -3.61 1.58 -13.75
N ILE A 73 -3.82 2.42 -14.77
CA ILE A 73 -2.91 3.53 -15.09
C ILE A 73 -2.85 4.52 -13.92
N SER A 74 -3.97 4.86 -13.31
CA SER A 74 -4.01 5.79 -12.17
C SER A 74 -3.38 5.23 -10.89
N GLN A 75 -3.43 3.91 -10.68
CA GLN A 75 -2.81 3.22 -9.53
C GLN A 75 -1.31 2.97 -9.75
N ARG A 76 -0.93 2.57 -10.97
CA ARG A 76 0.46 2.24 -11.35
C ARG A 76 1.21 3.42 -11.93
N GLY A 77 0.57 4.57 -12.09
CA GLY A 77 1.11 5.79 -12.69
C GLY A 77 1.27 5.73 -14.22
N VAL A 78 1.87 4.67 -14.75
CA VAL A 78 2.12 4.45 -16.18
C VAL A 78 1.98 2.98 -16.54
N VAL A 79 1.47 2.70 -17.74
CA VAL A 79 1.42 1.36 -18.32
C VAL A 79 2.06 1.33 -19.70
N PHE A 80 2.50 0.15 -20.12
CA PHE A 80 3.23 -0.06 -21.37
C PHE A 80 2.64 -1.20 -22.19
N PHE A 81 2.67 -1.03 -23.52
CA PHE A 81 2.35 -2.06 -24.50
C PHE A 81 3.39 -2.05 -25.62
N ARG A 82 3.68 -3.23 -26.18
CA ARG A 82 4.69 -3.40 -27.23
C ARG A 82 4.06 -3.54 -28.62
N ALA A 83 4.73 -3.05 -29.64
CA ALA A 83 4.43 -3.31 -31.06
C ALA A 83 2.93 -3.19 -31.45
N GLN A 84 2.30 -2.06 -31.12
CA GLN A 84 0.88 -1.80 -31.39
C GLN A 84 0.67 -1.35 -32.85
N ASP A 85 0.99 -2.21 -33.81
CA ASP A 85 1.12 -1.85 -35.23
C ASP A 85 -0.20 -1.45 -35.91
N ASN A 86 -1.34 -1.94 -35.43
CA ASN A 86 -2.68 -1.59 -35.92
C ASN A 86 -3.29 -0.37 -35.21
N LEU A 87 -2.65 0.21 -34.19
CA LEU A 87 -3.13 1.40 -33.50
C LEU A 87 -2.83 2.64 -34.34
N THR A 88 -3.82 3.14 -35.09
CA THR A 88 -3.69 4.39 -35.85
C THR A 88 -3.75 5.62 -34.94
N ASN A 89 -3.44 6.81 -35.46
CA ASN A 89 -3.59 8.05 -34.68
C ASN A 89 -5.05 8.27 -34.28
N GLU A 90 -6.00 8.01 -35.17
CA GLU A 90 -7.43 8.12 -34.90
C GLU A 90 -7.88 7.16 -33.79
N LEU A 91 -7.44 5.90 -33.84
CA LEU A 91 -7.73 4.93 -32.78
C LEU A 91 -7.05 5.33 -31.45
N GLN A 92 -5.84 5.87 -31.48
CA GLN A 92 -5.15 6.36 -30.28
C GLN A 92 -5.90 7.53 -29.63
N LYS A 93 -6.48 8.44 -30.45
CA LYS A 93 -7.33 9.54 -29.97
C LYS A 93 -8.59 9.02 -29.29
N GLN A 94 -9.32 8.13 -29.96
CA GLN A 94 -10.53 7.50 -29.40
C GLN A 94 -10.23 6.75 -28.11
N PHE A 95 -9.12 6.02 -28.07
CA PHE A 95 -8.66 5.31 -26.89
C PHE A 95 -8.40 6.24 -25.70
N VAL A 96 -7.59 7.29 -25.87
CA VAL A 96 -7.30 8.26 -24.79
C VAL A 96 -8.56 8.99 -24.34
N GLN A 97 -9.42 9.39 -25.28
CA GLN A 97 -10.69 10.05 -24.96
C GLN A 97 -11.58 9.15 -24.09
N ARG A 98 -11.74 7.88 -24.46
CA ARG A 98 -12.55 6.90 -23.72
C ARG A 98 -11.99 6.58 -22.33
N LEU A 99 -10.66 6.51 -22.15
CA LEU A 99 -10.06 6.33 -20.82
C LEU A 99 -10.50 7.44 -19.86
N GLY A 100 -10.48 8.69 -20.31
CA GLY A 100 -10.95 9.83 -19.53
C GLY A 100 -12.46 9.78 -19.26
N GLU A 101 -13.28 9.51 -20.27
CA GLU A 101 -14.75 9.45 -20.14
C GLU A 101 -15.19 8.36 -19.15
N LEU A 102 -14.64 7.15 -19.29
CA LEU A 102 -14.98 6.00 -18.45
C LEU A 102 -14.45 6.12 -17.02
N SER A 103 -13.46 6.99 -16.80
CA SER A 103 -12.92 7.30 -15.48
C SER A 103 -13.51 8.56 -14.84
N GLY A 104 -14.51 9.18 -15.48
CA GLY A 104 -15.30 10.26 -14.89
C GLY A 104 -14.77 11.67 -15.13
N LYS A 105 -13.97 11.90 -16.20
CA LYS A 105 -13.59 13.28 -16.57
C LYS A 105 -14.83 14.13 -16.91
N PRO A 106 -14.75 15.47 -16.84
CA PRO A 106 -15.86 16.34 -17.24
C PRO A 106 -16.28 16.09 -18.69
N SER A 107 -17.58 16.02 -18.96
CA SER A 107 -18.11 15.77 -20.31
C SER A 107 -17.79 16.87 -21.33
N THR A 108 -17.38 18.05 -20.85
CA THR A 108 -16.90 19.17 -21.68
C THR A 108 -15.43 19.07 -22.05
N SER A 109 -14.68 18.11 -21.47
CA SER A 109 -13.26 17.92 -21.72
C SER A 109 -13.01 16.91 -22.84
N THR A 110 -12.23 17.31 -23.83
CA THR A 110 -11.85 16.49 -25.01
C THR A 110 -10.35 16.25 -25.03
N LEU A 111 -9.77 16.01 -26.21
CA LEU A 111 -8.33 15.96 -26.40
C LEU A 111 -7.74 17.37 -26.47
N HIS A 112 -6.52 17.50 -25.96
CA HIS A 112 -5.79 18.76 -25.90
C HIS A 112 -5.27 19.17 -27.29
N ILE A 113 -5.38 20.47 -27.58
CA ILE A 113 -4.73 21.13 -28.72
C ILE A 113 -3.53 21.91 -28.21
N HIS A 114 -2.35 21.65 -28.78
CA HIS A 114 -1.10 22.25 -28.29
C HIS A 114 -1.16 23.80 -28.28
N PRO A 115 -0.70 24.48 -27.20
CA PRO A 115 -0.85 25.93 -27.03
C PRO A 115 -0.08 26.73 -28.07
N VAL A 116 0.97 26.16 -28.64
CA VAL A 116 1.66 26.69 -29.81
C VAL A 116 1.31 25.79 -30.99
N LEU A 117 0.76 26.37 -32.05
CA LEU A 117 0.31 25.63 -33.23
C LEU A 117 1.42 24.72 -33.79
N ASN A 118 1.33 23.41 -33.53
CA ASN A 118 2.18 22.39 -34.15
C ASN A 118 1.78 22.12 -35.61
N ASN A 119 0.61 22.63 -36.05
CA ASN A 119 0.04 22.39 -37.36
C ASN A 119 0.55 23.34 -38.47
N THR A 120 1.50 24.24 -38.18
CA THR A 120 1.96 25.28 -39.12
C THR A 120 3.42 25.19 -39.59
N SER A 121 4.17 24.10 -39.39
CA SER A 121 5.53 24.01 -39.97
C SER A 121 5.91 22.65 -40.55
N GLU A 122 6.21 22.65 -41.86
CA GLU A 122 7.04 21.75 -42.69
C GLU A 122 6.89 20.21 -42.62
N PHE A 123 6.23 19.66 -41.60
CA PHE A 123 5.89 18.24 -41.42
C PHE A 123 4.47 18.07 -40.84
N GLY A 124 3.69 19.16 -40.78
CA GLY A 124 2.39 19.24 -40.11
C GLY A 124 1.37 18.32 -40.75
N VAL A 125 1.05 17.24 -40.06
CA VAL A 125 -0.17 16.48 -40.31
C VAL A 125 -1.31 17.31 -39.72
N GLY A 126 -2.43 17.45 -40.43
CA GLY A 126 -3.53 18.38 -40.10
C GLY A 126 -4.35 18.05 -38.85
N ASP A 127 -3.81 17.29 -37.90
CA ASP A 127 -4.48 16.86 -36.68
C ASP A 127 -3.98 17.67 -35.48
N ALA A 128 -4.81 18.59 -35.00
CA ALA A 128 -4.47 19.48 -33.89
C ALA A 128 -4.39 18.75 -32.52
N GLU A 129 -4.96 17.55 -32.43
CA GLU A 129 -5.06 16.74 -31.21
C GLU A 129 -3.89 15.75 -31.07
N ILE A 130 -3.09 15.58 -32.12
CA ILE A 130 -1.86 14.77 -32.11
C ILE A 130 -0.64 15.68 -32.11
N SER A 131 0.17 15.55 -31.06
CA SER A 131 1.49 16.17 -31.01
C SER A 131 2.56 15.22 -31.55
N HIS A 132 3.27 15.64 -32.60
CA HIS A 132 4.40 14.89 -33.16
C HIS A 132 5.69 15.17 -32.37
N ILE A 133 6.19 14.16 -31.67
CA ILE A 133 7.43 14.23 -30.89
C ILE A 133 8.59 13.82 -31.80
N SER A 134 9.15 14.80 -32.53
CA SER A 134 10.22 14.58 -33.52
C SER A 134 11.56 15.18 -33.06
N SER A 135 12.62 14.37 -33.07
CA SER A 135 13.98 14.84 -32.79
C SER A 135 14.50 15.83 -33.85
N VAL A 136 14.01 15.74 -35.09
CA VAL A 136 14.34 16.67 -36.18
C VAL A 136 13.64 18.00 -35.97
N ALA A 137 12.33 17.98 -35.67
CA ALA A 137 11.56 19.20 -35.41
C ALA A 137 12.10 19.95 -34.19
N ARG A 138 12.40 19.23 -33.10
CA ARG A 138 13.04 19.81 -31.89
C ARG A 138 14.38 20.47 -32.22
N ARG A 139 15.24 19.82 -33.01
CA ARG A 139 16.53 20.39 -33.42
C ARG A 139 16.37 21.67 -34.24
N LYS A 140 15.33 21.76 -35.08
CA LYS A 140 14.99 22.95 -35.86
C LYS A 140 14.41 24.08 -34.99
N MET A 141 13.45 23.80 -34.11
CA MET A 141 12.80 24.78 -33.22
C MET A 141 13.79 25.40 -32.22
N PHE A 142 14.66 24.58 -31.62
CA PHE A 142 15.62 25.03 -30.61
C PHE A 142 17.02 25.26 -31.21
N ARG A 143 17.11 25.67 -32.49
CA ARG A 143 18.39 25.94 -33.19
C ARG A 143 19.26 26.99 -32.48
N HIS A 144 18.63 27.98 -31.82
CA HIS A 144 19.33 29.01 -31.06
C HIS A 144 19.64 28.59 -29.60
N ASP A 145 19.06 27.48 -29.14
CA ASP A 145 19.29 26.83 -27.85
C ASP A 145 20.20 25.61 -27.99
N GLN A 146 21.11 25.61 -28.98
CA GLN A 146 22.25 24.69 -28.97
C GLN A 146 23.10 25.03 -27.75
N GLN A 147 22.74 24.41 -26.62
CA GLN A 147 23.45 24.53 -25.37
C GLN A 147 24.91 24.15 -25.65
N PRO A 148 25.87 25.07 -25.43
CA PRO A 148 27.26 24.85 -25.79
C PRO A 148 27.91 23.71 -24.99
N ASP A 149 27.28 23.28 -23.88
CA ASP A 149 27.74 22.17 -23.06
C ASP A 149 26.60 21.18 -22.73
N LYS A 150 26.72 19.97 -23.27
CA LYS A 150 25.74 18.87 -23.10
C LYS A 150 25.96 18.07 -21.81
N ARG A 151 26.96 18.42 -21.00
CA ARG A 151 27.37 17.69 -19.78
C ARG A 151 27.01 18.47 -18.50
N ARG A 152 25.81 19.04 -18.43
CA ARG A 152 25.29 19.65 -17.20
C ARG A 152 24.61 18.63 -16.29
N TYR A 153 24.69 18.89 -14.98
CA TYR A 153 24.05 18.10 -13.94
C TYR A 153 22.49 18.16 -13.96
N ASP A 154 21.85 18.96 -14.83
CA ASP A 154 20.39 19.21 -14.86
C ASP A 154 19.67 18.76 -16.15
N SER A 155 20.24 17.85 -16.92
CA SER A 155 19.68 17.41 -18.22
C SER A 155 18.29 16.75 -18.16
N ALA A 156 17.83 16.36 -16.97
CA ALA A 156 16.49 15.80 -16.73
C ALA A 156 15.43 16.91 -16.57
N GLN A 157 14.44 16.92 -17.46
CA GLN A 157 13.33 17.88 -17.47
C GLN A 157 12.04 17.20 -16.97
N TRP A 158 12.00 16.88 -15.68
CA TRP A 158 10.82 16.30 -15.03
C TRP A 158 9.64 17.27 -15.07
N HIS A 159 8.50 16.81 -15.58
CA HIS A 159 7.25 17.59 -15.64
C HIS A 159 6.03 16.67 -15.72
N SER A 160 4.87 17.20 -15.34
CA SER A 160 3.56 16.67 -15.76
C SER A 160 3.08 17.54 -16.93
N ASP A 161 2.35 16.97 -17.89
CA ASP A 161 1.95 17.71 -19.08
C ASP A 161 0.97 18.85 -18.73
N ILE A 162 1.18 20.01 -19.34
CA ILE A 162 0.25 21.16 -19.40
C ILE A 162 -0.32 21.64 -18.04
N GLN A 163 0.44 21.55 -16.96
CA GLN A 163 0.00 21.96 -15.62
C GLN A 163 -0.40 23.45 -15.50
N PHE A 164 -0.05 24.27 -16.48
CA PHE A 164 -0.41 25.68 -16.54
C PHE A 164 -1.82 25.94 -17.07
N GLU A 165 -2.53 24.93 -17.57
CA GLU A 165 -3.93 25.02 -17.97
C GLU A 165 -4.86 24.96 -16.73
N ALA A 166 -6.03 25.58 -16.81
CA ALA A 166 -7.03 25.54 -15.75
C ALA A 166 -7.56 24.11 -15.52
N ASN A 167 -7.78 23.37 -16.62
CA ASN A 167 -8.05 21.95 -16.62
C ASN A 167 -6.84 21.23 -17.26
N PRO A 168 -5.86 20.75 -16.48
CA PRO A 168 -4.67 20.10 -16.99
C PRO A 168 -4.97 18.68 -17.52
N ALA A 169 -3.93 18.00 -18.01
CA ALA A 169 -4.07 16.69 -18.61
C ALA A 169 -4.52 15.62 -17.61
N ASP A 170 -5.36 14.68 -18.08
CA ASP A 170 -5.58 13.39 -17.43
C ASP A 170 -4.57 12.36 -18.00
N TYR A 171 -5.00 11.46 -18.87
CA TYR A 171 -4.16 10.45 -19.48
C TYR A 171 -3.44 11.00 -20.71
N THR A 172 -2.16 10.68 -20.82
CA THR A 172 -1.39 10.92 -22.05
C THR A 172 -0.84 9.61 -22.57
N SER A 173 -0.93 9.42 -23.88
CA SER A 173 -0.31 8.31 -24.57
C SER A 173 0.79 8.79 -25.52
N LEU A 174 1.94 8.13 -25.53
CA LEU A 174 3.03 8.35 -26.48
C LEU A 174 3.37 7.04 -27.19
N ARG A 175 3.16 7.01 -28.51
CA ARG A 175 3.52 5.89 -29.39
C ARG A 175 4.72 6.27 -30.24
N LEU A 176 5.86 5.58 -30.12
CA LEU A 176 7.03 5.85 -30.97
C LEU A 176 6.97 5.01 -32.25
N THR A 177 7.03 5.66 -33.42
CA THR A 177 7.03 4.96 -34.72
C THR A 177 8.42 4.85 -35.34
N GLN A 178 9.38 5.67 -34.87
CA GLN A 178 10.78 5.58 -35.27
C GLN A 178 11.68 5.70 -34.04
N LEU A 179 12.69 4.85 -33.96
CA LEU A 179 13.60 4.76 -32.83
C LEU A 179 15.04 4.94 -33.28
N PRO A 180 15.90 5.58 -32.46
CA PRO A 180 17.33 5.54 -32.67
C PRO A 180 17.86 4.12 -32.41
N ARG A 181 19.07 3.82 -32.90
CA ARG A 181 19.74 2.53 -32.68
C ARG A 181 19.86 2.17 -31.19
N THR A 182 20.05 3.17 -30.33
CA THR A 182 19.94 3.07 -28.87
C THR A 182 19.77 4.47 -28.27
N GLY A 183 19.50 4.54 -26.97
CA GLY A 183 19.11 5.76 -26.26
C GLY A 183 17.66 6.18 -26.56
N GLY A 184 17.23 7.32 -26.03
CA GLY A 184 15.89 7.86 -26.24
C GLY A 184 14.82 7.29 -25.31
N ASP A 185 15.25 6.64 -24.23
CA ASP A 185 14.41 6.12 -23.16
C ASP A 185 13.57 7.23 -22.53
N THR A 186 12.53 6.85 -21.81
CA THR A 186 11.67 7.79 -21.08
C THR A 186 11.52 7.30 -19.64
N LEU A 187 11.54 8.21 -18.70
CA LEU A 187 11.41 7.91 -17.27
C LEU A 187 10.14 8.56 -16.73
N TRP A 188 9.50 7.91 -15.77
CA TRP A 188 8.35 8.40 -15.02
C TRP A 188 8.65 8.31 -13.51
N ALA A 189 8.03 9.19 -12.74
CA ALA A 189 8.17 9.32 -11.30
C ALA A 189 6.80 9.50 -10.63
N SER A 190 6.55 8.77 -9.54
CA SER A 190 5.28 8.81 -8.81
C SER A 190 5.19 10.05 -7.92
N GLY A 191 4.23 10.93 -8.19
CA GLY A 191 3.91 12.08 -7.34
C GLY A 191 3.23 11.68 -6.03
N TYR A 192 2.60 10.50 -5.98
CA TYR A 192 2.08 9.91 -4.76
C TYR A 192 3.21 9.57 -3.79
N GLU A 193 4.26 8.88 -4.28
CA GLU A 193 5.42 8.50 -3.46
C GLU A 193 6.22 9.72 -2.98
N VAL A 194 6.27 10.78 -3.78
CA VAL A 194 6.83 12.06 -3.32
C VAL A 194 6.02 12.60 -2.12
N TYR A 195 4.69 12.53 -2.16
CA TYR A 195 3.83 12.98 -1.07
C TYR A 195 3.93 12.06 0.16
N ASP A 196 3.91 10.74 -0.03
CA ASP A 196 3.89 9.75 1.05
C ASP A 196 5.17 9.74 1.90
N ARG A 197 6.32 10.12 1.33
CA ARG A 197 7.60 10.26 2.04
C ARG A 197 7.64 11.41 3.04
N PHE A 198 6.72 12.37 2.93
CA PHE A 198 6.69 13.48 3.85
C PHE A 198 6.13 13.06 5.22
N SER A 199 6.77 13.53 6.29
CA SER A 199 6.24 13.37 7.64
C SER A 199 4.82 13.95 7.73
N PRO A 200 3.96 13.45 8.64
CA PRO A 200 2.59 13.94 8.76
C PRO A 200 2.47 15.47 8.86
N ARG A 201 3.38 16.11 9.62
CA ARG A 201 3.43 17.58 9.75
C ARG A 201 3.75 18.30 8.45
N TYR A 202 4.65 17.72 7.66
CA TYR A 202 4.99 18.30 6.36
C TYR A 202 3.87 18.10 5.35
N ARG A 203 3.14 16.98 5.44
CA ARG A 203 1.91 16.75 4.65
C ARG A 203 0.82 17.76 5.00
N GLU A 204 0.52 17.96 6.29
CA GLU A 204 -0.41 18.99 6.77
C GLU A 204 -0.03 20.39 6.22
N PHE A 205 1.25 20.73 6.27
CA PHE A 205 1.76 21.98 5.72
C PHE A 205 1.52 22.08 4.20
N LEU A 206 1.88 21.05 3.43
CA LEU A 206 1.74 21.05 1.97
C LEU A 206 0.28 21.08 1.49
N GLU A 207 -0.64 20.47 2.23
CA GLU A 207 -2.07 20.40 1.89
C GLU A 207 -2.77 21.78 1.92
N GLY A 208 -2.21 22.74 2.67
CA GLY A 208 -2.72 24.11 2.71
C GLY A 208 -2.20 25.03 1.61
N LEU A 209 -1.27 24.56 0.76
CA LEU A 209 -0.55 25.41 -0.19
C LEU A 209 -1.13 25.35 -1.60
N THR A 210 -1.06 26.47 -2.31
CA THR A 210 -1.32 26.59 -3.74
C THR A 210 -0.08 27.09 -4.47
N ALA A 211 0.05 26.74 -5.74
CA ALA A 211 1.11 27.22 -6.60
C ALA A 211 0.55 27.85 -7.86
N THR A 212 1.20 28.92 -8.33
CA THR A 212 0.96 29.52 -9.64
C THR A 212 1.81 28.80 -10.68
N PHE A 213 1.14 28.20 -11.66
CA PHE A 213 1.75 27.48 -12.78
C PHE A 213 1.74 28.39 -14.02
N VAL A 214 2.84 28.43 -14.76
CA VAL A 214 2.98 29.28 -15.96
C VAL A 214 3.70 28.53 -17.07
N GLY A 215 3.10 28.50 -18.26
CA GLY A 215 3.71 28.02 -19.50
C GLY A 215 4.67 29.04 -20.12
N ASP A 216 5.57 29.61 -19.32
CA ASP A 216 6.42 30.76 -19.69
C ASP A 216 7.34 30.47 -20.88
N GLY A 217 7.79 29.22 -21.04
CA GLY A 217 8.55 28.79 -22.21
C GLY A 217 7.80 28.99 -23.53
N PHE A 218 6.49 28.75 -23.56
CA PHE A 218 5.66 28.94 -24.75
C PHE A 218 5.39 30.42 -25.04
N ILE A 219 5.17 31.20 -23.97
CA ILE A 219 4.98 32.65 -24.07
C ILE A 219 6.24 33.29 -24.66
N ARG A 220 7.42 32.98 -24.10
CA ARG A 220 8.71 33.48 -24.59
C ARG A 220 8.99 33.04 -26.03
N ALA A 221 8.66 31.79 -26.39
CA ALA A 221 8.83 31.31 -27.76
C ALA A 221 7.97 32.09 -28.76
N ALA A 222 6.72 32.40 -28.39
CA ALA A 222 5.83 33.21 -29.21
C ALA A 222 6.26 34.68 -29.29
N GLU A 223 6.83 35.24 -28.22
CA GLU A 223 7.41 36.59 -28.22
C GLU A 223 8.68 36.67 -29.06
N ALA A 224 9.49 35.61 -29.10
CA ALA A 224 10.77 35.57 -29.81
C ALA A 224 10.62 35.41 -31.34
N ASP A 225 9.59 34.69 -31.83
CA ASP A 225 9.30 34.57 -33.26
C ASP A 225 7.77 34.66 -33.53
N PRO A 226 7.15 35.86 -33.38
CA PRO A 226 5.70 36.04 -33.47
C PRO A 226 5.08 35.70 -34.83
N ASP A 227 5.90 35.72 -35.89
CA ASP A 227 5.47 35.41 -37.25
C ASP A 227 5.31 33.90 -37.47
N LYS A 228 6.08 33.06 -36.74
CA LYS A 228 6.04 31.59 -36.87
C LYS A 228 5.41 30.88 -35.69
N VAL A 229 5.47 31.47 -34.50
CA VAL A 229 5.05 30.87 -33.24
C VAL A 229 3.91 31.70 -32.67
N ARG A 230 2.68 31.19 -32.80
CA ARG A 230 1.48 31.85 -32.29
C ARG A 230 0.83 31.01 -31.22
N ILE A 231 0.42 31.67 -30.13
CA ILE A 231 -0.39 31.03 -29.09
C ILE A 231 -1.81 30.83 -29.61
N TYR A 232 -2.28 29.60 -29.57
CA TYR A 232 -3.66 29.24 -29.87
C TYR A 232 -4.57 29.72 -28.74
N THR A 233 -5.56 30.56 -29.07
CA THR A 233 -6.36 31.28 -28.08
C THR A 233 -7.77 30.74 -27.87
N GLU A 234 -8.22 29.87 -28.78
CA GLU A 234 -9.49 29.15 -28.68
C GLU A 234 -9.38 27.99 -27.67
N PRO A 235 -10.50 27.33 -27.31
CA PRO A 235 -10.50 26.20 -26.38
C PRO A 235 -9.51 25.10 -26.75
N ARG A 236 -8.56 24.79 -25.85
CA ARG A 236 -7.56 23.74 -26.01
C ARG A 236 -8.02 22.42 -25.39
N GLY A 237 -9.19 21.96 -25.80
CA GLY A 237 -9.82 20.73 -25.31
C GLY A 237 -10.66 20.89 -24.04
N SER A 238 -10.78 22.10 -23.49
CA SER A 238 -11.75 22.45 -22.45
C SER A 238 -12.20 23.90 -22.64
N PRO A 239 -13.47 24.23 -22.35
CA PRO A 239 -13.95 25.62 -22.39
C PRO A 239 -13.21 26.54 -21.40
N HIS A 240 -12.50 25.97 -20.42
CA HIS A 240 -11.71 26.73 -19.43
C HIS A 240 -10.24 26.93 -19.85
N ASN A 241 -9.76 26.19 -20.85
CA ASN A 241 -8.39 26.26 -21.35
C ASN A 241 -8.32 27.19 -22.57
N VAL A 242 -8.47 28.49 -22.34
CA VAL A 242 -8.57 29.51 -23.39
C VAL A 242 -7.57 30.64 -23.19
N GLY A 243 -7.37 31.46 -24.22
CA GLY A 243 -6.57 32.69 -24.14
C GLY A 243 -5.06 32.47 -24.13
N LYS A 244 -4.33 33.58 -23.96
CA LYS A 244 -2.86 33.66 -24.11
C LYS A 244 -2.07 33.53 -22.81
N ALA A 245 -2.75 33.58 -21.66
CA ALA A 245 -2.10 33.71 -20.36
C ALA A 245 -1.29 32.46 -19.98
N LEU A 246 -1.73 31.28 -20.42
CA LEU A 246 -1.11 29.98 -20.12
C LEU A 246 -0.67 29.90 -18.66
N SER A 247 -1.59 30.24 -17.75
CA SER A 247 -1.33 30.27 -16.31
C SER A 247 -2.58 29.92 -15.52
N ALA A 248 -2.37 29.16 -14.45
CA ALA A 248 -3.42 28.72 -13.53
C ALA A 248 -2.86 28.59 -12.11
N VAL A 249 -3.74 28.65 -11.11
CA VAL A 249 -3.40 28.38 -9.71
C VAL A 249 -4.00 27.04 -9.32
N HIS A 250 -3.16 26.12 -8.87
CA HIS A 250 -3.55 24.78 -8.44
C HIS A 250 -3.05 24.49 -7.03
N PRO A 251 -3.67 23.57 -6.29
CA PRO A 251 -3.12 23.11 -5.03
C PRO A 251 -1.77 22.43 -5.24
N VAL A 252 -0.84 22.59 -4.28
CA VAL A 252 0.47 21.93 -4.29
C VAL A 252 0.33 20.42 -4.16
N VAL A 253 -0.64 19.97 -3.36
CA VAL A 253 -1.07 18.57 -3.23
C VAL A 253 -2.49 18.46 -3.75
N ARG A 254 -2.72 17.51 -4.66
CA ARG A 254 -4.05 17.27 -5.24
C ARG A 254 -4.53 15.86 -4.97
N THR A 255 -5.84 15.66 -5.05
CA THR A 255 -6.49 14.35 -5.12
C THR A 255 -6.51 13.87 -6.57
N ASN A 256 -6.18 12.60 -6.80
CA ASN A 256 -6.52 11.91 -8.04
C ASN A 256 -7.95 11.35 -7.90
N PRO A 257 -8.94 11.79 -8.71
CA PRO A 257 -10.34 11.39 -8.56
C PRO A 257 -10.59 9.91 -8.82
N VAL A 258 -9.69 9.23 -9.55
CA VAL A 258 -9.84 7.80 -9.86
C VAL A 258 -9.44 6.94 -8.68
N THR A 259 -8.36 7.29 -7.99
CA THR A 259 -7.81 6.50 -6.87
C THR A 259 -8.24 7.01 -5.50
N GLY A 260 -8.60 8.30 -5.39
CA GLY A 260 -8.78 8.99 -4.12
C GLY A 260 -7.47 9.24 -3.37
N TRP A 261 -6.33 9.17 -4.04
CA TRP A 261 -5.01 9.33 -3.42
C TRP A 261 -4.47 10.75 -3.57
N LYS A 262 -3.73 11.20 -2.55
CA LYS A 262 -3.04 12.49 -2.53
C LYS A 262 -1.69 12.41 -3.26
N SER A 263 -1.43 13.38 -4.14
CA SER A 263 -0.22 13.47 -4.95
C SER A 263 0.35 14.88 -4.92
N VAL A 264 1.68 15.02 -4.85
CA VAL A 264 2.31 16.32 -5.14
C VAL A 264 2.08 16.66 -6.62
N PHE A 265 1.60 17.88 -6.87
CA PHE A 265 1.41 18.42 -8.21
C PHE A 265 2.44 19.50 -8.56
N ALA A 266 2.90 20.30 -7.59
CA ALA A 266 3.82 21.41 -7.84
C ALA A 266 5.28 20.95 -8.02
N LEU A 267 5.58 20.20 -9.09
CA LEU A 267 6.92 19.76 -9.45
C LEU A 267 7.19 19.97 -10.94
N GLY A 268 8.40 20.44 -11.25
CA GLY A 268 8.88 20.64 -12.61
C GLY A 268 9.02 22.11 -12.98
N PRO A 269 9.03 22.46 -14.28
CA PRO A 269 9.33 23.81 -14.74
C PRO A 269 8.13 24.77 -14.67
N PHE A 270 6.89 24.27 -14.58
CA PHE A 270 5.68 25.09 -14.64
C PHE A 270 5.32 25.81 -13.33
N PRO A 271 5.39 25.19 -12.13
CA PRO A 271 5.17 25.90 -10.87
C PRO A 271 6.25 26.98 -10.70
N LYS A 272 5.83 28.25 -10.56
CA LYS A 272 6.74 29.40 -10.43
C LYS A 272 6.77 30.00 -9.04
N ARG A 273 5.68 29.85 -8.29
CA ARG A 273 5.54 30.43 -6.96
C ARG A 273 4.52 29.65 -6.16
N ILE A 274 4.88 29.27 -4.93
CA ILE A 274 3.93 28.84 -3.91
C ILE A 274 3.36 30.09 -3.25
N ASN A 275 2.05 30.26 -3.31
CA ASN A 275 1.42 31.55 -3.15
C ASN A 275 1.41 32.04 -1.69
N GLU A 276 1.31 31.10 -0.75
CA GLU A 276 1.23 31.32 0.69
C GLU A 276 2.61 31.50 1.35
N LEU A 277 3.70 31.29 0.59
CA LEU A 277 5.06 31.40 1.10
C LEU A 277 5.78 32.65 0.59
N HIS A 278 6.80 33.08 1.33
CA HIS A 278 7.76 34.04 0.82
C HIS A 278 8.52 33.46 -0.37
N LYS A 279 9.12 34.33 -1.18
CA LYS A 279 9.81 33.92 -2.41
C LYS A 279 10.89 32.87 -2.14
N ASP A 280 11.73 33.09 -1.13
CA ASP A 280 12.85 32.20 -0.83
C ASP A 280 12.37 30.84 -0.32
N GLU A 281 11.34 30.82 0.55
CA GLU A 281 10.68 29.59 1.03
C GLU A 281 10.03 28.80 -0.12
N SER A 282 9.36 29.51 -1.04
CA SER A 282 8.78 28.92 -2.25
C SER A 282 9.86 28.27 -3.12
N ASP A 283 10.95 28.99 -3.39
CA ASP A 283 12.06 28.50 -4.22
C ASP A 283 12.74 27.28 -3.58
N GLU A 284 12.98 27.32 -2.27
CA GLU A 284 13.54 26.20 -1.50
C GLU A 284 12.64 24.96 -1.55
N LEU A 285 11.33 25.14 -1.36
CA LEU A 285 10.37 24.05 -1.37
C LEU A 285 10.22 23.43 -2.76
N LEU A 286 10.09 24.23 -3.82
CA LEU A 286 10.04 23.73 -5.20
C LEU A 286 11.34 22.99 -5.57
N ALA A 287 12.49 23.51 -5.13
CA ALA A 287 13.77 22.84 -5.32
C ALA A 287 13.84 21.51 -4.54
N LYS A 288 13.29 21.44 -3.32
CA LYS A 288 13.21 20.20 -2.53
C LYS A 288 12.36 19.14 -3.23
N LEU A 289 11.15 19.51 -3.71
CA LEU A 289 10.28 18.58 -4.44
C LEU A 289 10.96 18.02 -5.69
N LYS A 290 11.66 18.88 -6.44
CA LYS A 290 12.45 18.44 -7.60
C LYS A 290 13.60 17.50 -7.20
N ARG A 291 14.35 17.81 -6.14
CA ARG A 291 15.45 16.95 -5.65
C ARG A 291 14.97 15.58 -5.22
N MET A 292 13.80 15.47 -4.58
CA MET A 292 13.25 14.18 -4.17
C MET A 292 13.10 13.24 -5.37
N VAL A 293 12.60 13.72 -6.51
CA VAL A 293 12.53 12.91 -7.73
C VAL A 293 13.92 12.59 -8.27
N GLN A 294 14.89 13.49 -8.17
CA GLN A 294 16.25 13.23 -8.68
C GLN A 294 17.04 12.24 -7.81
N GLU A 295 16.79 12.22 -6.50
CA GLU A 295 17.54 11.43 -5.50
C GLU A 295 16.86 10.10 -5.16
N SER A 296 15.55 9.96 -5.42
CA SER A 296 14.78 8.75 -5.13
C SER A 296 14.56 7.93 -6.41
N HIS A 297 15.41 6.94 -6.65
CA HIS A 297 15.30 6.09 -7.84
C HIS A 297 14.18 5.04 -7.73
N ASP A 298 13.80 4.69 -6.51
CA ASP A 298 12.78 3.70 -6.16
C ASP A 298 11.35 4.15 -6.46
N LEU A 299 11.10 5.46 -6.59
CA LEU A 299 9.82 6.01 -7.04
C LEU A 299 9.73 6.19 -8.57
N GLN A 300 10.74 5.74 -9.31
CA GLN A 300 10.85 5.94 -10.76
C GLN A 300 10.78 4.62 -11.52
N VAL A 301 10.25 4.69 -12.74
CA VAL A 301 10.37 3.64 -13.75
C VAL A 301 11.01 4.20 -15.00
N ARG A 302 11.92 3.43 -15.60
CA ARG A 302 12.55 3.75 -16.90
C ARG A 302 12.05 2.77 -17.95
N PHE A 303 11.46 3.30 -19.02
CA PHE A 303 11.06 2.49 -20.17
C PHE A 303 12.06 2.64 -21.31
N LYS A 304 12.68 1.51 -21.67
CA LYS A 304 13.43 1.38 -22.92
C LYS A 304 12.46 1.03 -24.04
N TRP A 305 12.36 1.92 -25.02
CA TRP A 305 11.61 1.65 -26.24
C TRP A 305 12.36 0.60 -27.08
N ARG A 306 11.67 -0.46 -27.49
CA ARG A 306 12.27 -1.63 -28.14
C ARG A 306 11.77 -1.82 -29.57
N ASN A 307 10.49 -1.55 -29.83
CA ASN A 307 9.88 -1.77 -31.14
C ASN A 307 9.21 -0.50 -31.66
N PRO A 308 9.12 -0.34 -32.99
CA PRO A 308 8.14 0.57 -33.58
C PRO A 308 6.76 0.27 -33.02
N ASN A 309 6.00 1.33 -32.75
CA ASN A 309 4.68 1.29 -32.15
C ASN A 309 4.60 0.73 -30.72
N ASP A 310 5.73 0.64 -30.00
CA ASP A 310 5.66 0.63 -28.54
C ASP A 310 4.92 1.90 -28.07
N ILE A 311 4.09 1.77 -27.04
CA ILE A 311 3.28 2.85 -26.48
C ILE A 311 3.34 2.84 -24.95
N ALA A 312 3.46 4.03 -24.37
CA ALA A 312 3.32 4.27 -22.93
C ALA A 312 2.10 5.15 -22.69
N ILE A 313 1.31 4.84 -21.66
CA ILE A 313 0.17 5.64 -21.23
C ILE A 313 0.28 5.94 -19.74
N TRP A 314 0.24 7.21 -19.35
CA TRP A 314 0.40 7.64 -17.97
C TRP A 314 -0.67 8.62 -17.52
N ASP A 315 -0.89 8.69 -16.21
CA ASP A 315 -1.82 9.62 -15.56
C ASP A 315 -1.09 10.89 -15.08
N ASN A 316 -1.27 12.00 -15.78
CA ASN A 316 -0.63 13.28 -15.43
C ASN A 316 -1.13 13.89 -14.13
N ARG A 317 -2.25 13.41 -13.57
CA ARG A 317 -2.77 13.87 -12.28
C ARG A 317 -1.84 13.50 -11.12
N SER A 318 -0.98 12.50 -11.30
CA SER A 318 -0.12 11.98 -10.24
C SER A 318 1.27 11.53 -10.69
N VAL A 319 1.66 11.78 -11.94
CA VAL A 319 2.95 11.32 -12.50
C VAL A 319 3.71 12.44 -13.17
N PHE A 320 5.03 12.43 -12.96
CA PHE A 320 5.99 13.27 -13.67
C PHE A 320 6.83 12.42 -14.61
N HIS A 321 7.30 12.98 -15.72
CA HIS A 321 8.10 12.25 -16.69
C HIS A 321 9.20 13.11 -17.29
N THR A 322 10.22 12.44 -17.86
CA THR A 322 11.31 13.08 -18.59
C THR A 322 11.78 12.19 -19.74
N ALA A 323 12.08 12.81 -20.88
CA ALA A 323 12.73 12.13 -22.00
C ALA A 323 14.26 12.19 -21.84
N THR A 324 14.95 11.11 -22.22
CA THR A 324 16.41 11.05 -22.21
C THR A 324 16.96 11.42 -23.58
N PHE A 325 17.77 12.47 -23.66
CA PHE A 325 18.33 13.00 -24.92
C PHE A 325 19.72 12.42 -25.26
N ASP A 326 19.94 11.13 -25.03
CA ASP A 326 21.23 10.43 -25.17
C ASP A 326 21.44 9.75 -26.54
N TYR A 327 20.67 10.14 -27.55
CA TYR A 327 20.63 9.46 -28.86
C TYR A 327 21.16 10.31 -30.04
N GLN A 328 21.97 11.33 -29.76
CA GLN A 328 22.56 12.16 -30.83
C GLN A 328 23.50 11.34 -31.72
N GLY A 329 23.28 11.39 -33.03
CA GLY A 329 24.08 10.64 -34.01
C GLY A 329 23.74 9.15 -34.06
N LEU A 330 22.71 8.69 -33.34
CA LEU A 330 22.29 7.29 -33.28
C LEU A 330 21.02 7.00 -34.09
N GLY A 331 20.47 8.00 -34.77
CA GLY A 331 19.25 7.88 -35.56
C GLY A 331 18.19 8.92 -35.17
N GLU A 332 17.05 8.87 -35.84
CA GLU A 332 15.91 9.73 -35.56
C GLU A 332 14.99 9.10 -34.50
N ARG A 333 14.26 9.96 -33.78
CA ARG A 333 13.24 9.53 -32.81
C ARG A 333 11.97 10.28 -33.17
N PHE A 334 10.92 9.54 -33.50
CA PHE A 334 9.62 10.09 -33.88
C PHE A 334 8.50 9.32 -33.19
N GLY A 335 7.50 10.05 -32.70
CA GLY A 335 6.29 9.45 -32.16
C GLY A 335 5.10 10.39 -32.14
N ASN A 336 3.93 9.81 -31.88
CA ASN A 336 2.65 10.50 -31.83
C ASN A 336 2.13 10.49 -30.40
N ARG A 337 1.81 11.69 -29.88
CA ARG A 337 1.30 11.89 -28.53
C ARG A 337 -0.14 12.40 -28.58
N ALA A 338 -1.04 11.71 -27.88
CA ALA A 338 -2.40 12.15 -27.63
C ALA A 338 -2.56 12.45 -26.14
N VAL A 339 -3.17 13.59 -25.80
CA VAL A 339 -3.30 14.10 -24.43
C VAL A 339 -4.78 14.35 -24.18
N GLY A 340 -5.38 13.68 -23.20
CA GLY A 340 -6.73 14.01 -22.74
C GLY A 340 -6.71 15.18 -21.76
N ILE A 341 -7.82 15.90 -21.67
CA ILE A 341 -8.05 16.95 -20.66
C ILE A 341 -8.89 16.39 -19.52
N GLY A 342 -8.42 16.60 -18.28
CA GLY A 342 -9.12 16.19 -17.08
C GLY A 342 -9.98 17.29 -16.46
N GLU A 343 -10.19 17.13 -15.16
CA GLU A 343 -10.82 18.09 -14.26
C GLU A 343 -9.85 19.15 -13.74
N ALA A 344 -10.39 20.26 -13.25
CA ALA A 344 -9.61 21.23 -12.47
C ALA A 344 -9.08 20.55 -11.19
N PRO A 345 -7.78 20.67 -10.86
CA PRO A 345 -7.19 20.04 -9.70
C PRO A 345 -7.84 20.54 -8.40
N TYR A 346 -8.11 19.61 -7.50
CA TYR A 346 -8.65 19.89 -6.17
C TYR A 346 -7.97 19.01 -5.13
N LEU A 347 -8.13 19.37 -3.86
CA LEU A 347 -7.78 18.53 -2.72
C LEU A 347 -9.05 18.21 -1.94
N ASP A 348 -9.34 16.91 -1.80
CA ASP A 348 -10.30 16.40 -0.83
C ASP A 348 -9.55 16.07 0.48
N PRO A 349 -9.89 16.72 1.61
CA PRO A 349 -9.25 16.46 2.90
C PRO A 349 -9.29 14.97 3.32
N ASN A 350 -10.30 14.22 2.87
CA ASN A 350 -10.50 12.81 3.21
C ASN A 350 -9.74 11.84 2.28
N SER A 351 -9.06 12.35 1.26
CA SER A 351 -8.25 11.53 0.37
C SER A 351 -7.12 10.82 1.11
N LYS A 352 -6.82 9.60 0.67
CA LYS A 352 -5.87 8.70 1.33
C LYS A 352 -4.45 8.89 0.80
N ILE A 353 -3.48 8.34 1.50
CA ILE A 353 -2.11 8.17 1.00
C ILE A 353 -1.99 6.86 0.21
N GLN A 354 -1.09 6.79 -0.76
CA GLN A 354 -0.93 5.63 -1.64
C GLN A 354 -0.46 4.40 -0.84
N ILE A 355 0.50 4.55 0.07
CA ILE A 355 1.11 3.45 0.83
C ILE A 355 0.08 2.68 1.67
N ASN A 356 -0.91 3.38 2.25
CA ASN A 356 -2.05 2.73 2.94
C ASN A 356 -2.89 1.88 2.00
N SER A 357 -2.88 2.20 0.71
CA SER A 357 -3.63 1.48 -0.34
C SER A 357 -2.77 0.45 -1.07
N PHE A 358 -1.45 0.58 -1.08
CA PHE A 358 -0.51 -0.44 -1.54
C PHE A 358 -0.40 -1.60 -0.55
N VAL A 359 -0.40 -1.28 0.75
CA VAL A 359 -0.63 -2.27 1.80
C VAL A 359 -1.99 -2.95 1.58
N ALA A 360 -3.03 -2.21 1.17
CA ALA A 360 -4.34 -2.79 0.81
C ALA A 360 -4.37 -3.53 -0.55
N PHE A 361 -3.55 -3.17 -1.53
CA PHE A 361 -3.48 -3.78 -2.87
C PHE A 361 -2.65 -5.07 -2.86
N PHE A 362 -1.55 -5.11 -2.11
CA PHE A 362 -0.87 -6.36 -1.78
C PHE A 362 -1.74 -7.24 -0.87
N ALA A 363 -2.53 -6.63 0.04
CA ALA A 363 -3.59 -7.35 0.77
C ALA A 363 -4.75 -7.84 -0.10
N SER A 364 -4.90 -7.41 -1.36
CA SER A 364 -6.02 -7.84 -2.22
C SER A 364 -5.60 -8.63 -3.46
N SER A 365 -4.35 -8.51 -3.91
CA SER A 365 -3.84 -9.25 -5.07
C SER A 365 -3.06 -10.52 -4.73
N HIS A 366 -2.67 -10.74 -3.46
CA HIS A 366 -2.03 -12.00 -3.05
C HIS A 366 -2.58 -12.67 -1.78
N TYR A 367 -3.56 -12.10 -1.09
CA TYR A 367 -4.33 -12.79 -0.06
C TYR A 367 -5.71 -12.13 0.08
N GLN A 368 -6.72 -12.56 -0.67
CA GLN A 368 -8.11 -12.22 -0.35
C GLN A 368 -8.45 -12.74 1.05
N ILE A 369 -8.20 -11.93 2.08
CA ILE A 369 -8.92 -12.02 3.34
C ILE A 369 -10.14 -11.13 3.16
N ASP A 370 -11.10 -11.61 2.37
CA ASP A 370 -12.44 -11.04 2.37
C ASP A 370 -12.93 -11.04 3.82
N GLN A 371 -13.37 -9.87 4.30
CA GLN A 371 -14.01 -9.71 5.60
C GLN A 371 -15.37 -10.42 5.60
N MET A 372 -15.34 -11.75 5.65
CA MET A 372 -16.45 -12.54 6.18
C MET A 372 -16.28 -12.58 7.69
N SER A 373 -16.96 -11.68 8.39
CA SER A 373 -17.21 -11.88 9.81
C SER A 373 -17.86 -13.26 9.94
N THR A 374 -17.15 -14.21 10.57
CA THR A 374 -17.66 -15.56 10.73
C THR A 374 -18.75 -15.54 11.78
N THR A 375 -20.02 -15.54 11.37
CA THR A 375 -21.14 -15.60 12.31
C THR A 375 -21.27 -16.99 12.91
N LEU A 376 -21.44 -17.08 14.22
CA LEU A 376 -21.75 -18.34 14.88
C LEU A 376 -23.21 -18.77 14.58
N PRO A 377 -23.46 -20.06 14.35
CA PRO A 377 -22.48 -21.16 14.35
C PRO A 377 -21.72 -21.27 13.02
N TYR A 378 -20.44 -21.61 13.12
CA TYR A 378 -19.60 -22.02 12.00
C TYR A 378 -19.50 -23.54 11.94
N TYR A 379 -19.64 -24.10 10.74
CA TYR A 379 -19.39 -25.50 10.43
C TYR A 379 -18.62 -25.57 9.11
N ALA A 380 -17.51 -26.32 9.09
CA ALA A 380 -16.77 -26.59 7.87
C ALA A 380 -17.59 -27.45 6.90
N GLU A 381 -17.26 -27.35 5.61
CA GLU A 381 -17.91 -28.13 4.56
C GLU A 381 -17.83 -29.64 4.87
N PRO A 382 -18.94 -30.40 4.80
CA PRO A 382 -18.97 -31.80 5.20
C PRO A 382 -17.92 -32.69 4.50
N SER A 383 -17.54 -32.33 3.27
CA SER A 383 -16.50 -33.02 2.48
C SER A 383 -15.09 -32.86 3.05
N THR A 384 -14.88 -31.88 3.93
CA THR A 384 -13.57 -31.56 4.53
C THR A 384 -13.39 -32.17 5.93
N LEU A 385 -14.46 -32.72 6.49
CA LEU A 385 -14.44 -33.33 7.82
C LEU A 385 -13.84 -34.74 7.77
N PRO A 386 -13.01 -35.15 8.75
CA PRO A 386 -12.48 -36.52 8.84
C PRO A 386 -13.55 -37.54 9.26
N GLY A 387 -14.75 -37.08 9.64
CA GLY A 387 -15.90 -37.87 10.06
C GLY A 387 -17.01 -36.96 10.62
N PRO A 388 -18.13 -37.54 11.09
CA PRO A 388 -19.21 -36.76 11.70
C PRO A 388 -18.70 -35.96 12.92
N LEU A 389 -19.10 -34.69 13.02
CA LEU A 389 -18.74 -33.83 14.16
C LEU A 389 -19.12 -34.50 15.50
N PRO A 390 -18.28 -34.36 16.55
CA PRO A 390 -18.59 -34.87 17.89
C PRO A 390 -19.92 -34.33 18.44
N THR A 391 -20.71 -35.21 19.04
CA THR A 391 -21.87 -34.79 19.84
C THR A 391 -21.44 -34.34 21.24
N ARG A 392 -22.24 -33.50 21.90
CA ARG A 392 -21.98 -33.06 23.29
C ARG A 392 -21.73 -34.22 24.25
N GLY A 393 -22.56 -35.26 24.18
CA GLY A 393 -22.41 -36.45 25.03
C GLY A 393 -21.12 -37.25 24.76
N GLU A 394 -20.54 -37.15 23.56
CA GLU A 394 -19.22 -37.72 23.26
C GLU A 394 -18.09 -36.84 23.78
N ILE A 395 -18.21 -35.52 23.64
CA ILE A 395 -17.24 -34.55 24.15
C ILE A 395 -17.10 -34.69 25.68
N GLU A 396 -18.22 -34.79 26.40
CA GLU A 396 -18.23 -34.90 27.87
C GLU A 396 -17.63 -36.20 28.41
N LYS A 397 -17.65 -37.28 27.60
CA LYS A 397 -17.10 -38.61 27.95
C LYS A 397 -15.69 -38.87 27.41
N ALA A 398 -15.21 -37.98 26.54
CA ALA A 398 -13.92 -38.14 25.88
C ALA A 398 -12.74 -37.97 26.85
N GLU A 399 -11.57 -38.41 26.39
CA GLU A 399 -10.32 -38.21 27.11
C GLU A 399 -10.04 -36.71 27.26
N ARG A 400 -9.85 -36.27 28.50
CA ARG A 400 -9.51 -34.89 28.81
C ARG A 400 -8.02 -34.67 28.60
N LEU A 401 -7.69 -33.69 27.79
CA LEU A 401 -6.32 -33.23 27.62
C LEU A 401 -5.95 -32.30 28.80
N PRO A 402 -4.67 -32.22 29.17
CA PRO A 402 -4.20 -31.32 30.23
C PRO A 402 -4.65 -29.88 30.00
N SER A 403 -5.08 -29.21 31.08
CA SER A 403 -5.46 -27.80 31.09
C SER A 403 -4.99 -27.17 32.40
N ILE A 404 -4.42 -25.97 32.31
CA ILE A 404 -4.09 -25.14 33.48
C ILE A 404 -5.32 -24.44 34.07
N TRP A 405 -6.43 -24.44 33.33
CA TRP A 405 -7.67 -23.79 33.73
C TRP A 405 -8.57 -24.73 34.53
N PRO A 406 -9.34 -24.22 35.49
CA PRO A 406 -10.38 -24.98 36.18
C PRO A 406 -11.37 -25.60 35.18
N ALA A 407 -11.80 -26.84 35.47
CA ALA A 407 -12.65 -27.61 34.56
C ALA A 407 -14.02 -26.97 34.31
N ASP A 408 -14.50 -26.13 35.23
CA ASP A 408 -15.74 -25.34 35.08
C ASP A 408 -15.58 -24.13 34.15
N LEU A 409 -14.33 -23.67 33.91
CA LEU A 409 -14.04 -22.52 33.05
C LEU A 409 -13.69 -22.92 31.62
N ARG A 410 -12.78 -23.89 31.45
CA ARG A 410 -12.28 -24.35 30.15
C ARG A 410 -11.78 -25.80 30.23
N GLN A 411 -12.14 -26.59 29.22
CA GLN A 411 -11.68 -27.95 29.04
C GLN A 411 -11.29 -28.21 27.59
N ASN A 412 -10.33 -29.13 27.41
CA ASN A 412 -9.89 -29.63 26.12
C ASN A 412 -10.15 -31.15 26.10
N ALA A 413 -10.82 -31.65 25.07
CA ALA A 413 -11.14 -33.07 24.92
C ALA A 413 -10.65 -33.62 23.59
N LEU A 414 -10.07 -34.82 23.60
CA LEU A 414 -9.72 -35.56 22.39
C LEU A 414 -10.83 -36.56 22.05
N VAL A 415 -11.57 -36.30 20.98
CA VAL A 415 -12.69 -37.13 20.55
C VAL A 415 -12.28 -38.00 19.37
N ARG A 416 -12.41 -39.32 19.53
CA ARG A 416 -12.13 -40.36 18.51
C ARG A 416 -10.72 -40.29 17.89
N GLY A 417 -9.76 -39.65 18.56
CA GLY A 417 -8.39 -39.46 18.03
C GLY A 417 -8.32 -38.59 16.76
N GLN A 418 -9.39 -37.84 16.47
CA GLN A 418 -9.53 -37.04 15.24
C GLN A 418 -9.81 -35.57 15.53
N PHE A 419 -10.53 -35.29 16.61
CA PHE A 419 -10.99 -33.95 16.96
C PHE A 419 -10.43 -33.53 18.31
N VAL A 420 -9.86 -32.32 18.36
CA VAL A 420 -9.66 -31.59 19.62
C VAL A 420 -10.83 -30.65 19.79
N VAL A 421 -11.48 -30.71 20.95
CA VAL A 421 -12.59 -29.82 21.29
C VAL A 421 -12.21 -28.98 22.50
N LYS A 422 -12.07 -27.67 22.30
CA LYS A 422 -11.96 -26.70 23.38
C LYS A 422 -13.34 -26.18 23.72
N TYR A 423 -13.76 -26.28 24.98
CA TYR A 423 -15.08 -25.84 25.39
C TYR A 423 -15.12 -25.30 26.81
N GLY A 424 -16.04 -24.38 27.06
CA GLY A 424 -16.25 -23.76 28.37
C GLY A 424 -16.80 -22.35 28.28
N THR A 425 -17.12 -21.76 29.43
CA THR A 425 -17.59 -20.37 29.55
C THR A 425 -16.46 -19.36 29.39
N GLY A 426 -15.21 -19.77 29.66
CA GLY A 426 -14.01 -18.97 29.48
C GLY A 426 -13.43 -18.99 28.07
N VAL A 427 -13.86 -19.90 27.20
CA VAL A 427 -13.34 -20.03 25.82
C VAL A 427 -13.82 -18.85 24.98
N LYS A 428 -12.92 -18.28 24.19
CA LYS A 428 -13.17 -17.15 23.29
C LYS A 428 -13.12 -17.60 21.83
N GLU A 429 -13.85 -16.89 20.98
CA GLU A 429 -13.98 -17.20 19.55
C GLU A 429 -12.68 -16.94 18.76
N ASN A 430 -11.78 -16.12 19.32
CA ASN A 430 -10.58 -15.63 18.65
C ASN A 430 -9.66 -16.73 18.11
N GLU A 431 -9.51 -17.85 18.82
CA GLU A 431 -8.73 -18.98 18.31
C GLU A 431 -9.34 -19.56 17.03
N GLY A 432 -10.67 -19.72 16.98
CA GLY A 432 -11.34 -20.18 15.77
C GLY A 432 -11.15 -19.20 14.60
N HIS A 433 -11.26 -17.89 14.86
CA HIS A 433 -10.99 -16.87 13.85
C HIS A 433 -9.54 -16.88 13.37
N ALA A 434 -8.58 -17.11 14.29
CA ALA A 434 -7.17 -17.25 13.94
C ALA A 434 -6.94 -18.44 12.99
N LEU A 435 -7.50 -19.61 13.31
CA LEU A 435 -7.38 -20.81 12.47
C LEU A 435 -7.99 -20.59 11.07
N LEU A 436 -9.16 -19.95 10.98
CA LEU A 436 -9.77 -19.60 9.70
C LEU A 436 -8.92 -18.61 8.88
N THR A 437 -8.26 -17.69 9.56
CA THR A 437 -7.31 -16.75 8.93
C THR A 437 -6.08 -17.50 8.39
N LEU A 438 -5.54 -18.44 9.17
CA LEU A 438 -4.37 -19.24 8.79
C LEU A 438 -4.67 -20.23 7.66
N GLU A 439 -5.90 -20.75 7.54
CA GLU A 439 -6.30 -21.58 6.38
C GLU A 439 -6.14 -20.83 5.05
N ARG A 440 -6.27 -19.50 5.06
CA ARG A 440 -6.08 -18.63 3.89
C ARG A 440 -4.62 -18.28 3.63
N ILE A 441 -3.75 -18.46 4.63
CA ILE A 441 -2.35 -18.04 4.62
C ILE A 441 -1.49 -19.26 4.94
N PRO A 442 -1.31 -20.21 3.99
CA PRO A 442 -0.61 -21.48 4.23
C PRO A 442 0.90 -21.25 4.35
N SER A 443 1.29 -20.66 5.48
CA SER A 443 2.63 -20.24 5.82
C SER A 443 3.15 -20.97 7.05
N ILE A 444 2.26 -21.28 8.00
CA ILE A 444 2.53 -22.00 9.23
C ILE A 444 1.56 -23.17 9.35
N PRO A 445 2.04 -24.39 9.63
CA PRO A 445 1.16 -25.51 9.90
C PRO A 445 0.37 -25.24 11.19
N SER A 446 -0.95 -25.31 11.11
CA SER A 446 -1.89 -25.12 12.22
C SER A 446 -3.03 -26.13 12.11
N PRO A 447 -3.77 -26.41 13.22
CA PRO A 447 -4.97 -27.23 13.17
C PRO A 447 -6.05 -26.61 12.27
N ARG A 448 -6.73 -27.43 11.47
CA ARG A 448 -7.93 -26.99 10.75
C ARG A 448 -9.10 -26.74 11.70
N LEU A 449 -9.91 -25.69 11.48
CA LEU A 449 -11.16 -25.50 12.21
C LEU A 449 -12.29 -26.29 11.55
N TYR A 450 -13.01 -27.12 12.31
CA TYR A 450 -14.13 -27.92 11.80
C TYR A 450 -15.50 -27.39 12.24
N ALA A 451 -15.61 -26.85 13.45
CA ALA A 451 -16.83 -26.20 13.91
C ALA A 451 -16.54 -25.19 15.02
N MET A 452 -17.37 -24.15 15.11
CA MET A 452 -17.37 -23.22 16.24
C MET A 452 -18.83 -22.83 16.53
N TYR A 453 -19.35 -23.13 17.71
CA TYR A 453 -20.76 -22.88 18.04
C TYR A 453 -21.00 -22.71 19.55
N ARG A 454 -22.13 -22.11 19.91
CA ARG A 454 -22.57 -21.97 21.30
C ARG A 454 -23.77 -22.86 21.59
N GLU A 455 -23.74 -23.54 22.72
CA GLU A 455 -24.84 -24.36 23.25
C GLU A 455 -24.93 -24.10 24.76
N ASP A 456 -26.11 -23.74 25.28
CA ASP A 456 -26.35 -23.42 26.70
C ASP A 456 -25.34 -22.42 27.32
N GLY A 457 -24.88 -21.45 26.53
CA GLY A 457 -23.90 -20.45 26.96
C GLY A 457 -22.44 -20.93 26.98
N VAL A 458 -22.18 -22.19 26.63
CA VAL A 458 -20.85 -22.77 26.47
C VAL A 458 -20.41 -22.63 25.02
N LEU A 459 -19.20 -22.11 24.79
CA LEU A 459 -18.60 -22.09 23.45
C LEU A 459 -17.88 -23.42 23.21
N TYR A 460 -18.03 -23.99 22.02
CA TYR A 460 -17.32 -25.17 21.54
C TYR A 460 -16.51 -24.79 20.31
N VAL A 461 -15.21 -25.05 20.33
CA VAL A 461 -14.29 -24.90 19.20
C VAL A 461 -13.75 -26.29 18.87
N VAL A 462 -14.21 -26.84 17.74
CA VAL A 462 -13.87 -28.18 17.26
C VAL A 462 -12.84 -28.04 16.15
N MET A 463 -11.64 -28.59 16.36
CA MET A 463 -10.51 -28.46 15.45
C MET A 463 -9.82 -29.81 15.20
N GLU A 464 -8.94 -29.84 14.21
CA GLU A 464 -8.12 -30.99 13.86
C GLU A 464 -7.20 -31.42 15.00
N PHE A 465 -7.17 -32.72 15.29
CA PHE A 465 -6.10 -33.29 16.10
C PHE A 465 -4.84 -33.48 15.26
N ARG A 466 -3.80 -32.71 15.57
CA ARG A 466 -2.47 -32.83 14.95
C ARG A 466 -1.63 -33.82 15.74
N LYS A 467 -1.09 -34.82 15.06
CA LYS A 467 -0.12 -35.74 15.64
C LYS A 467 1.26 -35.07 15.70
N GLY A 468 2.00 -35.41 16.74
CA GLY A 468 3.35 -34.89 16.99
C GLY A 468 3.69 -34.89 18.47
N ARG A 469 4.98 -34.70 18.76
CA ARG A 469 5.50 -34.46 20.11
C ARG A 469 5.69 -32.97 20.32
N GLN A 470 5.46 -32.48 21.54
CA GLN A 470 5.74 -31.08 21.85
C GLN A 470 7.24 -30.82 21.79
N LEU A 471 7.63 -29.70 21.18
CA LEU A 471 9.03 -29.34 21.04
C LEU A 471 9.71 -29.18 22.41
N SER A 472 8.98 -28.73 23.44
CA SER A 472 9.48 -28.60 24.82
C SER A 472 9.93 -29.94 25.42
N GLU A 473 9.27 -31.04 25.08
CA GLU A 473 9.62 -32.38 25.58
C GLU A 473 10.86 -32.96 24.88
N LEU A 474 11.08 -32.55 23.63
CA LEU A 474 12.19 -33.04 22.80
C LEU A 474 13.45 -32.18 22.92
N TRP A 475 13.29 -30.88 23.19
CA TRP A 475 14.38 -29.90 23.10
C TRP A 475 15.68 -30.29 23.81
N PRO A 476 15.66 -30.85 25.04
CA PRO A 476 16.89 -31.24 25.75
C PRO A 476 17.68 -32.35 25.05
N ASP A 477 17.01 -33.18 24.23
CA ASP A 477 17.59 -34.34 23.57
C ASP A 477 17.99 -34.07 22.11
N LEU A 478 17.65 -32.90 21.56
CA LEU A 478 17.96 -32.54 20.17
C LEU A 478 19.43 -32.12 20.01
N THR A 479 20.06 -32.58 18.94
CA THR A 479 21.39 -32.09 18.53
C THR A 479 21.29 -30.68 17.94
N GLU A 480 22.40 -29.94 17.90
CA GLU A 480 22.41 -28.59 17.31
C GLU A 480 21.97 -28.57 15.84
N ALA A 481 22.27 -29.62 15.08
CA ALA A 481 21.80 -29.75 13.70
C ALA A 481 20.27 -29.90 13.63
N GLN A 482 19.69 -30.74 14.50
CA GLN A 482 18.25 -30.94 14.61
C GLN A 482 17.54 -29.65 15.05
N LYS A 483 18.06 -28.98 16.07
CA LYS A 483 17.54 -27.66 16.52
C LYS A 483 17.57 -26.64 15.39
N SER A 484 18.70 -26.54 14.67
CA SER A 484 18.85 -25.61 13.55
C SER A 484 17.83 -25.87 12.44
N HIS A 485 17.51 -27.14 12.17
CA HIS A 485 16.50 -27.52 11.19
C HIS A 485 15.08 -27.10 11.60
N VAL A 486 14.73 -27.28 12.87
CA VAL A 486 13.43 -26.81 13.42
C VAL A 486 13.36 -25.27 13.43
N VAL A 487 14.42 -24.60 13.87
CA VAL A 487 14.54 -23.13 13.90
C VAL A 487 14.36 -22.54 12.51
N ALA A 488 14.97 -23.11 11.48
CA ALA A 488 14.83 -22.65 10.10
C ALA A 488 13.39 -22.78 9.58
N GLN A 489 12.65 -23.82 9.97
CA GLN A 489 11.23 -23.96 9.64
C GLN A 489 10.39 -22.89 10.34
N LEU A 490 10.62 -22.68 11.64
CA LEU A 490 9.92 -21.66 12.42
C LEU A 490 10.20 -20.25 11.91
N ARG A 491 11.46 -19.90 11.59
CA ARG A 491 11.83 -18.61 11.01
C ARG A 491 11.07 -18.34 9.72
N ARG A 492 11.05 -19.31 8.78
CA ARG A 492 10.30 -19.17 7.53
C ARG A 492 8.82 -18.97 7.76
N GLY A 493 8.23 -19.73 8.70
CA GLY A 493 6.83 -19.61 9.07
C GLY A 493 6.52 -18.23 9.64
N MET A 494 7.29 -17.77 10.63
CA MET A 494 7.10 -16.48 11.29
C MET A 494 7.31 -15.31 10.33
N SER A 495 8.35 -15.33 9.49
CA SER A 495 8.57 -14.28 8.48
C SER A 495 7.38 -14.12 7.55
N ARG A 496 6.80 -15.23 7.06
CA ARG A 496 5.59 -15.19 6.23
C ARG A 496 4.36 -14.71 7.01
N LEU A 497 4.23 -15.07 8.28
CA LEU A 497 3.15 -14.54 9.13
C LEU A 497 3.23 -13.02 9.27
N ARG A 498 4.45 -12.45 9.29
CA ARG A 498 4.66 -10.98 9.31
C ARG A 498 4.35 -10.28 8.00
N GLU A 499 4.32 -11.00 6.89
CA GLU A 499 3.92 -10.46 5.58
C GLU A 499 2.41 -10.22 5.49
N VAL A 500 1.63 -10.78 6.41
CA VAL A 500 0.18 -10.59 6.47
C VAL A 500 -0.11 -9.14 6.85
N PRO A 501 -0.71 -8.33 5.96
CA PRO A 501 -0.87 -6.91 6.19
C PRO A 501 -1.99 -6.64 7.20
N SER A 502 -1.72 -5.81 8.20
CA SER A 502 -2.74 -5.32 9.14
C SER A 502 -3.68 -4.31 8.44
N PRO A 503 -5.00 -4.58 8.39
CA PRO A 503 -5.97 -3.64 7.84
C PRO A 503 -6.01 -2.32 8.59
N GLY A 504 -5.60 -1.25 7.92
CA GLY A 504 -5.55 0.10 8.50
C GLY A 504 -4.45 0.30 9.55
N GLY A 505 -3.53 -0.66 9.72
CA GLY A 505 -2.48 -0.59 10.74
C GLY A 505 -3.00 -0.65 12.18
N ILE A 506 -4.21 -1.17 12.39
CA ILE A 506 -4.88 -1.24 13.68
C ILE A 506 -4.21 -2.27 14.61
N PHE A 507 -4.32 -2.07 15.92
CA PHE A 507 -3.94 -3.04 16.94
C PHE A 507 -5.21 -3.62 17.59
N ALA A 508 -5.50 -4.89 17.31
CA ALA A 508 -6.78 -5.50 17.61
C ALA A 508 -6.69 -7.04 17.62
N SER A 509 -7.73 -7.73 18.11
CA SER A 509 -7.85 -9.18 17.93
C SER A 509 -8.06 -9.55 16.45
N VAL A 510 -8.14 -10.84 16.13
CA VAL A 510 -8.17 -11.32 14.72
C VAL A 510 -9.31 -10.68 13.92
N GLU A 511 -10.51 -10.57 14.51
CA GLU A 511 -11.70 -9.94 13.91
C GLU A 511 -11.81 -8.44 14.24
N TYR A 512 -10.68 -7.77 14.49
CA TYR A 512 -10.61 -6.32 14.76
C TYR A 512 -11.35 -5.88 16.05
N GLY A 513 -11.57 -6.81 16.96
CA GLY A 513 -12.22 -6.58 18.25
C GLY A 513 -11.21 -6.28 19.37
N PRO A 514 -11.66 -6.36 20.63
CA PRO A 514 -10.80 -6.14 21.79
C PRO A 514 -9.67 -7.18 21.86
N LEU A 515 -8.46 -6.72 22.19
CA LEU A 515 -7.29 -7.54 22.45
C LEU A 515 -7.54 -8.47 23.64
N LEU A 516 -7.20 -9.75 23.46
CA LEU A 516 -7.43 -10.78 24.46
C LEU A 516 -6.20 -11.11 25.30
N HIS A 517 -5.02 -10.71 24.84
CA HIS A 517 -3.79 -10.93 25.58
C HIS A 517 -3.87 -10.28 26.98
N ARG A 518 -3.32 -10.97 27.98
CA ARG A 518 -3.40 -10.60 29.41
C ARG A 518 -3.03 -9.16 29.77
N PHE A 519 -2.19 -8.51 28.97
CA PHE A 519 -1.79 -7.11 29.14
C PHE A 519 -2.94 -6.11 28.89
N PHE A 520 -4.07 -6.61 28.37
CA PHE A 520 -5.24 -5.83 28.02
C PHE A 520 -6.51 -6.36 28.70
N TRP A 521 -6.38 -7.28 29.66
CA TRP A 521 -7.53 -7.85 30.37
C TRP A 521 -8.18 -6.84 31.33
N SER A 522 -9.50 -6.80 31.41
CA SER A 522 -10.20 -6.01 32.44
C SER A 522 -11.44 -6.78 32.94
N PRO A 523 -11.86 -6.61 34.22
CA PRO A 523 -13.04 -7.26 34.77
C PRO A 523 -14.31 -6.93 33.99
N GLU A 524 -14.44 -5.66 33.62
CA GLU A 524 -15.48 -5.15 32.74
C GLU A 524 -14.85 -4.67 31.43
N PRO A 525 -15.50 -4.83 30.27
CA PRO A 525 -14.98 -4.33 29.00
C PRO A 525 -14.70 -2.82 29.05
N ASP A 526 -13.42 -2.44 29.00
CA ASP A 526 -12.97 -1.05 28.85
C ASP A 526 -12.17 -0.87 27.56
N PRO A 527 -12.74 -0.23 26.51
CA PRO A 527 -12.05 -0.02 25.23
C PRO A 527 -10.73 0.75 25.34
N ARG A 528 -10.50 1.48 26.45
CA ARG A 528 -9.21 2.17 26.69
C ARG A 528 -8.10 1.19 27.10
N ILE A 529 -8.47 0.00 27.57
CA ILE A 529 -7.58 -1.07 27.98
C ILE A 529 -7.56 -2.19 26.93
N ASN A 530 -8.71 -2.59 26.41
CA ASN A 530 -8.81 -3.72 25.49
C ASN A 530 -8.93 -3.33 24.02
N GLY A 531 -9.07 -2.05 23.68
CA GLY A 531 -9.06 -1.61 22.29
C GLY A 531 -10.35 -1.96 21.53
N PRO A 532 -10.31 -2.02 20.19
CA PRO A 532 -9.12 -1.92 19.34
C PRO A 532 -8.46 -0.52 19.35
N PHE A 533 -7.20 -0.43 18.91
CA PHE A 533 -6.44 0.83 18.90
C PHE A 533 -5.96 1.19 17.49
N GLU A 534 -6.20 2.42 17.06
CA GLU A 534 -5.70 2.93 15.76
C GLU A 534 -4.25 3.42 15.85
N ARG A 535 -3.75 3.64 17.06
CA ARG A 535 -2.45 4.25 17.34
C ARG A 535 -1.65 3.43 18.33
N GLU A 536 -0.37 3.26 18.07
CA GLU A 536 0.54 2.53 18.96
C GLU A 536 0.68 3.24 20.32
N GLU A 537 0.56 4.57 20.34
CA GLU A 537 0.61 5.31 21.60
C GLU A 537 -0.56 4.94 22.52
N ASP A 538 -1.74 4.71 21.96
CA ASP A 538 -2.94 4.32 22.72
C ASP A 538 -2.85 2.86 23.17
N PHE A 539 -2.34 1.97 22.31
CA PHE A 539 -1.97 0.60 22.67
C PHE A 539 -0.98 0.56 23.85
N SER A 540 0.03 1.42 23.83
CA SER A 540 1.01 1.53 24.92
C SER A 540 0.41 2.10 26.21
N ARG A 541 -0.49 3.09 26.10
CA ARG A 541 -1.22 3.64 27.25
C ARG A 541 -2.17 2.63 27.88
N ALA A 542 -2.73 1.72 27.08
CA ALA A 542 -3.63 0.69 27.57
C ALA A 542 -2.97 -0.22 28.60
N MET A 543 -1.69 -0.58 28.41
CA MET A 543 -0.91 -1.33 29.42
C MET A 543 -0.75 -0.56 30.74
N ALA A 544 -0.60 0.76 30.69
CA ALA A 544 -0.53 1.60 31.88
C ALA A 544 -1.88 1.67 32.62
N LEU A 545 -2.98 1.70 31.87
CA LEU A 545 -4.33 1.63 32.44
C LEU A 545 -4.61 0.26 33.04
N ARG A 546 -4.19 -0.83 32.37
CA ARG A 546 -4.28 -2.20 32.87
C ARG A 546 -3.61 -2.37 34.23
N SER A 547 -2.43 -1.78 34.42
CA SER A 547 -1.67 -1.80 35.68
C SER A 547 -2.46 -1.22 36.87
N ARG A 548 -3.47 -0.38 36.63
CA ARG A 548 -4.35 0.17 37.68
C ARG A 548 -5.55 -0.71 38.01
N VAL A 549 -5.92 -1.62 37.12
CA VAL A 549 -7.13 -2.44 37.29
C VAL A 549 -6.99 -3.33 38.51
N GLY A 550 -7.94 -3.23 39.44
CA GLY A 550 -7.94 -3.97 40.70
C GLY A 550 -7.11 -3.31 41.81
N ARG A 551 -6.46 -2.17 41.57
CA ARG A 551 -5.70 -1.41 42.57
C ARG A 551 -6.48 -0.17 43.04
N GLY A 552 -6.41 0.13 44.33
CA GLY A 552 -6.96 1.37 44.90
C GLY A 552 -6.09 2.58 44.53
N SER A 553 -6.65 3.78 44.57
CA SER A 553 -5.91 5.03 44.29
C SER A 553 -4.67 5.22 45.17
N ASP A 554 -4.69 4.63 46.37
CA ASP A 554 -3.63 4.73 47.39
C ASP A 554 -2.78 3.45 47.48
N SER A 555 -2.92 2.51 46.54
CA SER A 555 -2.16 1.26 46.55
C SER A 555 -0.66 1.51 46.33
N PRO A 556 0.23 0.84 47.09
CA PRO A 556 1.66 0.80 46.78
C PRO A 556 1.86 0.40 45.30
N GLY A 557 2.61 1.20 44.54
CA GLY A 557 2.82 0.97 43.10
C GLY A 557 1.94 1.80 42.16
N ALA A 558 1.01 2.64 42.64
CA ALA A 558 0.26 3.57 41.77
C ALA A 558 1.17 4.50 40.94
N TRP A 559 2.36 4.80 41.46
CA TRP A 559 3.40 5.54 40.74
C TRP A 559 3.89 4.81 39.48
N MET A 560 3.90 3.47 39.47
CA MET A 560 4.35 2.63 38.35
C MET A 560 3.44 2.81 37.14
N SER A 561 2.11 2.75 37.34
CA SER A 561 1.15 3.04 36.26
C SER A 561 1.33 4.44 35.66
N THR A 562 1.66 5.44 36.50
CA THR A 562 1.93 6.81 36.06
C THR A 562 3.28 6.92 35.35
N TRP A 563 4.25 6.09 35.73
CA TRP A 563 5.50 5.95 35.01
C TRP A 563 5.27 5.30 33.64
N PHE A 564 4.51 4.21 33.54
CA PHE A 564 4.15 3.58 32.27
C PHE A 564 3.43 4.55 31.34
N ALA A 565 2.41 5.27 31.82
CA ALA A 565 1.64 6.20 31.00
C ALA A 565 2.46 7.36 30.40
N ARG A 566 3.60 7.70 31.01
CA ARG A 566 4.53 8.74 30.52
C ARG A 566 5.59 8.16 29.59
N ASN A 567 6.10 6.96 29.90
CA ASN A 567 7.29 6.42 29.25
C ASN A 567 6.97 5.42 28.14
N LEU A 568 5.99 4.53 28.30
CA LEU A 568 5.70 3.50 27.29
C LEU A 568 5.37 4.10 25.92
N PRO A 569 4.47 5.09 25.78
CA PRO A 569 4.14 5.64 24.46
C PRO A 569 5.30 6.40 23.78
N THR A 570 6.32 6.80 24.55
CA THR A 570 7.50 7.48 24.02
C THR A 570 8.60 6.49 23.67
N ALA A 571 8.71 5.40 24.44
CA ALA A 571 9.72 4.35 24.25
C ALA A 571 9.31 3.29 23.22
N LEU A 572 8.02 2.96 23.17
CA LEU A 572 7.41 2.01 22.23
C LEU A 572 6.63 2.81 21.19
N ARG A 573 7.29 3.11 20.07
CA ARG A 573 6.72 3.90 18.97
C ARG A 573 7.33 3.52 17.63
N ASP A 574 6.65 3.89 16.56
CA ASP A 574 7.08 3.71 15.17
C ASP A 574 7.16 2.24 14.73
N HIS A 575 6.41 1.34 15.38
CA HIS A 575 6.32 -0.07 15.01
C HIS A 575 5.10 -0.36 14.14
N THR A 576 5.30 -1.21 13.13
CA THR A 576 4.22 -1.65 12.24
C THR A 576 3.33 -2.67 12.94
N SER A 577 2.01 -2.56 12.75
CA SER A 577 1.06 -3.60 13.17
C SER A 577 1.17 -4.83 12.25
N VAL A 578 1.40 -6.00 12.83
CA VAL A 578 1.62 -7.27 12.14
C VAL A 578 0.80 -8.39 12.79
N PHE A 579 0.43 -9.40 12.00
CA PHE A 579 -0.25 -10.58 12.54
C PHE A 579 0.71 -11.38 13.43
N THR A 580 0.23 -11.78 14.60
CA THR A 580 1.05 -12.33 15.70
C THR A 580 0.33 -13.50 16.34
N HIS A 581 1.07 -14.52 16.77
CA HIS A 581 0.55 -15.67 17.52
C HIS A 581 0.24 -15.29 18.97
N GLY A 582 1.15 -14.56 19.63
CA GLY A 582 0.95 -14.01 20.97
C GLY A 582 1.43 -14.90 22.12
N ASP A 583 1.50 -16.21 21.93
CA ASP A 583 2.09 -17.20 22.87
C ASP A 583 3.05 -18.20 22.18
N LEU A 584 4.02 -17.73 21.37
CA LEU A 584 4.97 -18.63 20.70
C LEU A 584 6.00 -19.22 21.69
N GLN A 585 5.59 -20.33 22.32
CA GLN A 585 6.38 -21.12 23.25
C GLN A 585 6.60 -22.55 22.75
N ARG A 586 7.68 -23.21 23.18
CA ARG A 586 8.01 -24.60 22.77
C ARG A 586 6.89 -25.61 23.03
N LYS A 587 6.12 -25.42 24.10
CA LYS A 587 4.95 -26.27 24.44
C LYS A 587 3.85 -26.23 23.37
N ASN A 588 3.78 -25.14 22.61
CA ASN A 588 2.78 -24.88 21.58
C ASN A 588 3.26 -25.29 20.18
N ILE A 589 4.44 -25.91 20.05
CA ILE A 589 5.00 -26.34 18.76
C ILE A 589 5.04 -27.87 18.73
N LEU A 590 4.40 -28.47 17.74
CA LEU A 590 4.46 -29.92 17.50
C LEU A 590 5.48 -30.24 16.41
N VAL A 591 6.25 -31.31 16.64
CA VAL A 591 7.19 -31.87 15.68
C VAL A 591 7.03 -33.37 15.52
N GLU A 592 7.38 -33.88 14.35
CA GLU A 592 7.49 -35.31 14.04
C GLU A 592 8.84 -35.61 13.38
N GLU A 593 9.31 -36.85 13.53
CA GLU A 593 10.51 -37.33 12.86
C GLU A 593 10.25 -37.48 11.35
N ASP A 594 11.08 -36.84 10.52
CA ASP A 594 10.97 -36.87 9.07
C ASP A 594 11.68 -38.11 8.53
N THR A 595 10.86 -39.11 8.17
CA THR A 595 11.33 -40.41 7.64
C THR A 595 11.51 -40.40 6.11
N ALA A 596 11.30 -39.27 5.44
CA ALA A 596 11.31 -39.14 3.97
C ALA A 596 12.66 -38.69 3.38
N GLY A 597 13.76 -38.71 4.16
CA GLY A 597 15.10 -38.40 3.66
C GLY A 597 15.62 -39.51 2.75
N ASP A 598 15.78 -39.20 1.46
CA ASP A 598 16.45 -40.03 0.46
C ASP A 598 17.82 -40.48 1.00
N GLY A 599 18.05 -41.79 1.00
CA GLY A 599 19.25 -42.40 1.56
C GLY A 599 20.51 -42.06 0.78
N GLU A 600 21.15 -40.94 1.10
CA GLU A 600 22.57 -40.69 0.87
C GLU A 600 23.16 -39.84 2.01
N GLY A 601 23.59 -40.53 3.07
CA GLY A 601 24.38 -39.96 4.17
C GLY A 601 24.05 -40.63 5.51
N GLU A 602 25.05 -41.22 6.16
CA GLU A 602 24.96 -41.55 7.58
C GLU A 602 24.69 -40.23 8.34
N GLY A 603 23.47 -40.00 8.84
CA GLY A 603 23.12 -38.70 9.44
C GLY A 603 21.82 -38.76 10.23
N GLU A 604 21.83 -38.16 11.41
CA GLU A 604 20.78 -38.16 12.44
C GLU A 604 19.36 -37.86 11.92
N PRO A 605 18.30 -38.39 12.57
CA PRO A 605 16.92 -38.12 12.17
C PRO A 605 16.60 -36.62 12.22
N SER A 606 15.91 -36.12 11.20
CA SER A 606 15.48 -34.71 11.13
C SER A 606 14.04 -34.54 11.63
N PHE A 607 13.69 -33.35 12.12
CA PHE A 607 12.36 -33.09 12.72
C PHE A 607 11.59 -32.05 11.91
N LYS A 608 10.36 -32.38 11.53
CA LYS A 608 9.44 -31.49 10.81
C LYS A 608 8.47 -30.84 11.78
N VAL A 609 8.27 -29.52 11.67
CA VAL A 609 7.22 -28.81 12.41
C VAL A 609 5.86 -29.17 11.81
N THR A 610 4.99 -29.81 12.60
CA THR A 610 3.68 -30.30 12.14
C THR A 610 2.51 -29.44 12.57
N ALA A 611 2.66 -28.63 13.62
CA ALA A 611 1.67 -27.63 14.00
C ALA A 611 2.23 -26.57 14.96
N ILE A 612 1.68 -25.37 14.92
CA ILE A 612 1.69 -24.40 16.03
C ILE A 612 0.27 -24.32 16.60
N LEU A 613 0.15 -24.43 17.92
CA LEU A 613 -1.09 -24.57 18.68
C LEU A 613 -1.34 -23.34 19.57
N ASP A 614 -2.58 -23.19 20.05
CA ASP A 614 -2.98 -22.19 21.05
C ASP A 614 -2.95 -20.74 20.55
N TRP A 615 -3.65 -20.49 19.44
CA TRP A 615 -3.77 -19.19 18.79
C TRP A 615 -4.78 -18.24 19.48
N GLU A 616 -5.07 -18.43 20.76
CA GLU A 616 -6.14 -17.68 21.44
C GLU A 616 -5.81 -16.22 21.68
N ASP A 617 -4.51 -15.90 21.81
CA ASP A 617 -3.99 -14.53 21.96
C ASP A 617 -3.63 -13.86 20.63
N ALA A 618 -3.88 -14.56 19.51
CA ALA A 618 -3.51 -14.09 18.18
C ALA A 618 -4.23 -12.79 17.81
N GLY A 619 -3.58 -11.99 16.97
CA GLY A 619 -4.13 -10.71 16.54
C GLY A 619 -3.09 -9.81 15.89
N TRP A 620 -3.45 -8.54 15.77
CA TRP A 620 -2.66 -7.48 15.17
C TRP A 620 -1.96 -6.70 16.28
N TYR A 621 -0.65 -6.86 16.37
CA TYR A 621 0.19 -6.27 17.43
C TYR A 621 1.42 -5.59 16.82
N PRO A 622 2.13 -4.70 17.56
CA PRO A 622 3.38 -4.12 17.11
C PRO A 622 4.42 -5.17 16.70
N SER A 623 5.31 -4.83 15.77
CA SER A 623 6.31 -5.76 15.20
C SER A 623 7.23 -6.43 16.23
N TYR A 624 7.43 -5.80 17.39
CA TYR A 624 8.22 -6.35 18.49
C TYR A 624 7.48 -7.41 19.33
N TRP A 625 6.16 -7.56 19.18
CA TRP A 625 5.29 -8.17 20.18
C TRP A 625 5.59 -9.66 20.42
N GLU A 626 5.68 -10.49 19.37
CA GLU A 626 5.97 -11.92 19.54
C GLU A 626 7.31 -12.15 20.23
N TYR A 627 8.35 -11.43 19.79
CA TYR A 627 9.67 -11.54 20.39
C TYR A 627 9.60 -11.20 21.88
N SER A 628 8.90 -10.11 22.20
CA SER A 628 8.77 -9.64 23.57
C SER A 628 7.94 -10.59 24.45
N CYS A 629 6.84 -11.14 23.94
CA CYS A 629 6.03 -12.14 24.65
C CYS A 629 6.82 -13.44 24.89
N SER A 630 7.54 -13.94 23.90
CA SER A 630 8.41 -15.10 24.10
C SER A 630 9.56 -14.80 25.08
N PHE A 631 10.12 -13.58 25.04
CA PHE A 631 11.20 -13.16 25.95
C PHE A 631 10.76 -13.07 27.42
N ILE A 632 9.56 -12.53 27.70
CA ILE A 632 9.10 -12.39 29.08
C ILE A 632 8.89 -13.75 29.78
N ASP A 633 8.74 -14.82 29.01
CA ASP A 633 8.60 -16.20 29.51
C ASP A 633 9.87 -17.03 29.35
N PHE A 634 11.03 -16.41 29.07
CA PHE A 634 12.31 -17.11 29.05
C PHE A 634 12.59 -17.82 30.37
N SER A 635 12.93 -19.11 30.25
CA SER A 635 13.71 -19.84 31.23
C SER A 635 15.19 -19.75 30.83
N MET A 636 16.07 -19.47 31.79
CA MET A 636 17.53 -19.42 31.58
C MET A 636 18.17 -20.82 31.73
N GLU A 637 17.38 -21.87 31.58
CA GLU A 637 17.80 -23.27 31.81
C GLU A 637 18.40 -23.94 30.56
N ASP A 638 18.23 -23.35 29.37
CA ASP A 638 18.75 -23.89 28.10
C ASP A 638 19.01 -22.79 27.03
N ASP A 639 19.31 -23.22 25.81
CA ASP A 639 19.70 -22.40 24.66
C ASP A 639 18.50 -21.86 23.85
N TRP A 640 17.25 -22.09 24.26
CA TRP A 640 16.08 -21.58 23.55
C TRP A 640 16.10 -20.05 23.36
N PRO A 641 16.51 -19.22 24.34
CA PRO A 641 16.64 -17.78 24.14
C PRO A 641 17.54 -17.41 22.95
N GLU A 642 18.67 -18.10 22.78
CA GLU A 642 19.58 -17.89 21.65
C GLU A 642 18.92 -18.28 20.32
N LYS A 643 18.16 -19.38 20.31
CA LYS A 643 17.47 -19.82 19.10
C LYS A 643 16.29 -18.92 18.75
N LEU A 644 15.66 -18.26 19.72
CA LEU A 644 14.58 -17.32 19.44
C LEU A 644 15.05 -16.13 18.59
N ASP A 645 16.26 -15.60 18.83
CA ASP A 645 16.86 -14.54 18.01
C ASP A 645 17.08 -14.97 16.54
N GLN A 646 17.07 -16.28 16.27
CA GLN A 646 17.14 -16.85 14.92
C GLN A 646 15.76 -17.11 14.31
N ILE A 647 14.73 -17.27 15.14
CA ILE A 647 13.33 -17.46 14.73
C ILE A 647 12.66 -16.11 14.45
N LEU A 648 12.92 -15.10 15.27
CA LEU A 648 12.27 -13.78 15.24
C LEU A 648 13.32 -12.67 15.16
N ASP A 649 12.93 -11.50 14.65
CA ASP A 649 13.81 -10.33 14.72
C ASP A 649 13.93 -9.89 16.19
N PRO A 650 15.15 -9.63 16.70
CA PRO A 650 15.34 -9.34 18.11
C PRO A 650 14.97 -7.90 18.46
N TRP A 651 14.17 -7.74 19.51
CA TRP A 651 13.71 -6.47 20.08
C TRP A 651 13.98 -6.40 21.59
N PRO A 652 15.25 -6.44 22.04
CA PRO A 652 15.59 -6.60 23.45
C PRO A 652 15.20 -5.41 24.32
N LEU A 653 15.10 -4.19 23.76
CA LEU A 653 14.71 -3.00 24.51
C LEU A 653 13.22 -3.03 24.83
N GLU A 654 12.40 -3.33 23.84
CA GLU A 654 10.95 -3.46 23.92
C GLU A 654 10.61 -4.63 24.85
N ALA A 655 11.28 -5.77 24.68
CA ALA A 655 11.12 -6.94 25.52
C ALA A 655 11.46 -6.65 27.00
N SER A 656 12.52 -5.88 27.27
CA SER A 656 12.89 -5.46 28.62
C SER A 656 11.81 -4.59 29.26
N LEU A 657 11.21 -3.67 28.51
CA LEU A 657 10.10 -2.84 28.99
C LEU A 657 8.86 -3.68 29.26
N LEU A 658 8.53 -4.62 28.38
CA LEU A 658 7.41 -5.55 28.59
C LEU A 658 7.65 -6.48 29.79
N LYS A 659 8.90 -6.86 30.08
CA LYS A 659 9.24 -7.61 31.31
C LYS A 659 8.93 -6.81 32.56
N ILE A 660 9.20 -5.50 32.57
CA ILE A 660 8.86 -4.61 33.71
C ILE A 660 7.34 -4.49 33.86
N VAL A 661 6.60 -4.35 32.74
CA VAL A 661 5.13 -4.36 32.75
C VAL A 661 4.60 -5.68 33.30
N ARG A 662 5.14 -6.81 32.81
CA ARG A 662 4.76 -8.15 33.28
C ARG A 662 4.94 -8.30 34.79
N GLN A 663 6.10 -7.88 35.30
CA GLN A 663 6.39 -7.91 36.73
C GLN A 663 5.36 -7.12 37.52
N ASP A 664 5.03 -5.89 37.11
CA ASP A 664 4.01 -5.11 37.82
C ASP A 664 2.63 -5.77 37.76
N LEU A 665 2.24 -6.42 36.66
CA LEU A 665 0.95 -7.08 36.53
C LEU A 665 0.83 -8.40 37.33
N ASP A 666 1.95 -9.02 37.68
CA ASP A 666 2.00 -10.24 38.51
C ASP A 666 1.99 -9.95 40.02
N TYR A 667 2.27 -8.70 40.42
CA TYR A 667 2.13 -8.20 41.79
C TYR A 667 0.75 -7.56 42.02
#